data_AF-A0A3A9WCU7-F1
#
_entry.id   AF-A0A3A9WCU7-F1
#
_cell.length_a   1.000
_cell.length_b   1.000
_cell.length_c   1.000
_cell.angle_alpha   90.00
_cell.angle_beta   90.00
_cell.angle_gamma   90.00
#
_symmetry.space_group_name_H-M   'P 1'
#
loop_
_entity.id
_entity.type
_entity.pdbx_description
1 polymer ?
#
loop_
_entity_poly.entity_id
_entity_poly.type
_entity_poly.pdbx_seq_one_letter_code
_entity_poly.pdbx_strand_id
1 'polypeptide(L)'
;MTSRRAFLSLLPLTVAATAAAPTIAATSARAAERRDLFVSPSWQPGSLTLAKGGRAAPILVSSRDHPGVIRATGDLAADVERVTGVRPQVSQGDWSRIRGDEIVVVGTIGSSPLIDRLIQEGKLDVEGIAGKWETTREQVVDNPVPGVRRALVIAGSDQRGTIYGVYETSRQMGVSPWHWWDDVPARQHAELYALPGRHTQGTPAVRYRGFFVNDENPALGTWAPAFFGPGHAPGFPNGFNSEFWAKIFEVMLRLKANYLWPAVWGRAFAEDDPLNHATATAYGVVMGTSHEAPMMRGIEEWNRHATAAVRDEEGAIVTPGDDPYGGTGEWSFVRNAEAIKAYWRDGVRRMVDEDFEGVITLGMRGNGDVSLPDGDGIELMESILASQREIIEETFDGDITEIPQVQTLYKEVQRYWDQGLRPPEDVTVIFCDDNWGNMRKVPDLSLPERAGGYGIYYHFDYVGGGRNYKWVDTINLASTWEQLHLCHQYGIDRLWMVNVGDMKAEEMPLQFFLDYAWDPGRWTLDRLGEWERRYAEENFGPEHADAIGELLHTYGVLQARRKPELLNRRITLDPGKDLATDPTAVVYDDRATPFSLTGYREMERVTAEWERLDAEAQRIGDALDPAWSEAYYQLVQYQVEATANLYALRYAEFAALHYAEQGRALTNELADATDARFADDQAMSDYYNNTLSDGKWQGFQTQPKIGYGDIERYGPDAPWQQPQTPDHVALPDEVFPAVRRIELAEGPEMGVAIDGSTAWWPHAQEPATLPQFGPYQSQPTQYIEVFNRGSAPFEYAIEPAEPWVTVTHASGTVDTQVRAEVTVDFSAAPRGETTVPITVSGPDGATVEVLAPVFNPGTPRRRLSGFIEANGYVSIEAAHYWRAVNTSGVSWQVIPDIGRTGDGVTPFPVTAARSTPGGRGPRLEYEVTLFTAGEVTLHTHLSPRNNALPTEGLSYAVSFDDATPLTVNVTEVTGSDDTSMNKQWERNTSDNVTVTFTTHTIAEPGRHVLKFWMVDPTVVVQKLIIDTGGLQYSYLGPPESLRARD
;
A
#
# COMPACT_ATOMS: atom_id res chain seq x y z
N MET A 1 -28.51 16.24 -66.95
CA MET A 1 -28.65 17.41 -67.84
C MET A 1 -28.69 18.67 -66.96
N THR A 2 -28.01 19.73 -67.41
CA THR A 2 -27.96 21.10 -66.87
C THR A 2 -27.47 21.33 -65.43
N SER A 3 -26.31 22.01 -65.37
CA SER A 3 -26.00 23.16 -64.49
C SER A 3 -25.69 22.87 -63.02
N ARG A 4 -24.70 23.45 -62.32
CA ARG A 4 -23.64 24.47 -62.52
C ARG A 4 -22.92 24.52 -61.15
N ARG A 5 -21.59 24.53 -61.00
CA ARG A 5 -20.65 25.69 -60.91
C ARG A 5 -19.34 25.06 -60.37
N ALA A 6 -18.19 25.07 -61.04
CA ALA A 6 -17.28 26.19 -61.39
C ALA A 6 -16.75 26.93 -60.15
N PHE A 7 -15.45 27.14 -59.90
CA PHE A 7 -14.26 27.08 -60.78
C PHE A 7 -12.96 27.22 -59.93
N LEU A 8 -11.90 26.47 -60.28
CA LEU A 8 -10.45 26.82 -60.38
C LEU A 8 -9.68 27.47 -59.20
N SER A 9 -8.37 27.29 -58.96
CA SER A 9 -7.29 26.47 -59.55
C SER A 9 -5.95 26.71 -58.80
N LEU A 10 -5.32 25.62 -58.38
CA LEU A 10 -3.90 25.22 -58.54
C LEU A 10 -2.68 26.09 -58.09
N LEU A 11 -1.79 25.37 -57.37
CA LEU A 11 -0.31 25.46 -57.19
C LEU A 11 0.24 26.47 -56.16
N PRO A 12 1.45 26.25 -55.57
CA PRO A 12 2.02 25.04 -54.94
C PRO A 12 2.47 25.32 -53.47
N LEU A 13 2.52 24.30 -52.60
CA LEU A 13 2.92 24.47 -51.19
C LEU A 13 4.45 24.35 -51.00
N THR A 14 5.08 25.47 -50.67
CA THR A 14 6.32 25.57 -49.87
C THR A 14 5.92 26.02 -48.47
N VAL A 15 6.19 25.23 -47.43
CA VAL A 15 6.00 25.65 -46.03
C VAL A 15 7.36 25.67 -45.33
N ALA A 16 7.80 26.89 -45.05
CA ALA A 16 8.88 27.19 -44.11
C ALA A 16 8.28 27.47 -42.73
N ALA A 17 9.07 27.18 -41.71
CA ALA A 17 8.73 27.18 -40.30
C ALA A 17 8.31 28.54 -39.72
N THR A 18 7.30 28.52 -38.84
CA THR A 18 7.15 29.46 -37.73
C THR A 18 6.62 28.70 -36.52
N ALA A 19 7.35 28.80 -35.41
CA ALA A 19 6.99 28.27 -34.10
C ALA A 19 5.64 28.82 -33.62
N ALA A 20 4.76 27.93 -33.16
CA ALA A 20 3.55 28.26 -32.42
C ALA A 20 3.55 27.44 -31.13
N ALA A 21 3.56 28.14 -29.99
CA ALA A 21 3.41 27.56 -28.67
C ALA A 21 2.01 26.93 -28.51
N PRO A 22 1.86 25.76 -27.87
CA PRO A 22 0.56 25.15 -27.64
C PRO A 22 -0.06 25.73 -26.37
N THR A 23 -0.71 26.89 -26.49
CA THR A 23 -1.76 27.29 -25.55
C THR A 23 -3.10 26.94 -26.19
N ILE A 24 -3.74 25.86 -25.75
CA ILE A 24 -5.18 25.55 -25.69
C ILE A 24 -5.27 24.04 -25.43
N ALA A 25 -5.12 23.65 -24.16
CA ALA A 25 -5.45 22.31 -23.64
C ALA A 25 -5.77 22.37 -22.14
N ALA A 26 -5.20 23.34 -21.41
CA ALA A 26 -5.46 23.56 -19.99
C ALA A 26 -6.88 24.08 -19.64
N THR A 27 -7.66 24.58 -20.62
CA THR A 27 -8.99 25.15 -20.35
C THR A 27 -10.13 24.13 -20.36
N SER A 28 -9.96 22.97 -21.00
CA SER A 28 -10.99 21.92 -21.01
C SER A 28 -10.92 20.99 -19.79
N ALA A 29 -9.71 20.74 -19.25
CA ALA A 29 -9.54 19.99 -18.00
C ALA A 29 -10.17 20.75 -16.81
N ARG A 30 -9.91 22.06 -16.70
CA ARG A 30 -10.53 22.95 -15.69
C ARG A 30 -12.05 23.08 -15.76
N ALA A 31 -12.66 22.74 -16.90
CA ALA A 31 -14.11 22.80 -17.09
C ALA A 31 -14.81 21.50 -16.66
N ALA A 32 -14.11 20.35 -16.68
CA ALA A 32 -14.59 19.09 -16.12
C ALA A 32 -14.46 19.06 -14.58
N GLU A 33 -13.43 19.72 -14.03
CA GLU A 33 -13.17 19.85 -12.58
C GLU A 33 -14.32 20.49 -11.77
N ARG A 34 -15.23 21.25 -12.42
CA ARG A 34 -16.24 22.07 -11.74
C ARG A 34 -17.62 21.43 -11.56
N ARG A 35 -17.82 20.16 -11.92
CA ARG A 35 -19.16 19.54 -11.89
C ARG A 35 -19.66 19.18 -10.49
N ASP A 36 -18.77 19.08 -9.50
CA ASP A 36 -19.11 18.60 -8.14
C ASP A 36 -19.04 19.70 -7.06
N LEU A 37 -18.56 20.90 -7.40
CA LEU A 37 -18.41 22.00 -6.43
C LEU A 37 -19.73 22.75 -6.23
N PHE A 38 -20.15 22.86 -4.98
CA PHE A 38 -21.31 23.65 -4.55
C PHE A 38 -20.99 24.67 -3.46
N VAL A 39 -19.77 24.71 -2.93
CA VAL A 39 -19.26 25.81 -2.10
C VAL A 39 -18.17 26.56 -2.84
N SER A 40 -18.14 27.89 -2.72
CA SER A 40 -17.14 28.73 -3.37
C SER A 40 -16.78 29.96 -2.53
N PRO A 41 -15.51 30.40 -2.53
CA PRO A 41 -15.12 31.69 -1.97
C PRO A 41 -15.53 32.88 -2.86
N SER A 42 -16.14 32.63 -4.02
CA SER A 42 -16.56 33.66 -4.98
C SER A 42 -18.07 33.62 -5.21
N TRP A 43 -18.71 34.79 -5.13
CA TRP A 43 -20.13 34.93 -5.39
C TRP A 43 -20.47 34.67 -6.87
N GLN A 44 -21.58 33.97 -7.12
CA GLN A 44 -22.18 33.82 -8.44
C GLN A 44 -23.68 34.17 -8.38
N PRO A 45 -24.31 34.56 -9.51
CA PRO A 45 -25.75 34.75 -9.55
C PRO A 45 -26.49 33.51 -9.06
N GLY A 46 -27.41 33.69 -8.09
CA GLY A 46 -28.14 32.58 -7.47
C GLY A 46 -27.46 31.97 -6.24
N SER A 47 -26.21 32.33 -5.92
CA SER A 47 -25.52 31.82 -4.73
C SER A 47 -26.06 32.38 -3.42
N LEU A 48 -26.22 31.54 -2.40
CA LEU A 48 -26.51 31.92 -1.02
C LEU A 48 -25.22 32.27 -0.27
N THR A 49 -25.25 33.31 0.56
CA THR A 49 -24.10 33.71 1.38
C THR A 49 -24.02 32.84 2.62
N LEU A 50 -22.96 32.05 2.76
CA LEU A 50 -22.69 31.28 3.98
C LEU A 50 -22.02 32.17 5.04
N ALA A 51 -21.03 32.95 4.63
CA ALA A 51 -20.39 33.95 5.48
C ALA A 51 -19.87 35.12 4.64
N LYS A 52 -20.02 36.36 5.15
CA LYS A 52 -19.48 37.57 4.54
C LYS A 52 -19.45 38.72 5.55
N GLY A 53 -18.35 39.47 5.57
CA GLY A 53 -18.26 40.74 6.30
C GLY A 53 -18.53 40.62 7.79
N GLY A 54 -17.98 39.58 8.43
CA GLY A 54 -18.14 39.33 9.87
C GLY A 54 -19.50 38.75 10.28
N ARG A 55 -20.30 38.25 9.32
CA ARG A 55 -21.60 37.63 9.57
C ARG A 55 -21.70 36.30 8.85
N ALA A 56 -22.29 35.31 9.51
CA ALA A 56 -22.57 34.00 8.93
C ALA A 56 -24.08 33.72 8.92
N ALA A 57 -24.55 32.97 7.93
CA ALA A 57 -25.93 32.51 7.86
C ALA A 57 -26.22 31.58 9.05
N PRO A 58 -27.35 31.75 9.76
CA PRO A 58 -27.70 30.86 10.85
C PRO A 58 -28.02 29.47 10.30
N ILE A 59 -27.62 28.44 11.07
CA ILE A 59 -27.86 27.04 10.74
C ILE A 59 -29.05 26.55 11.55
N LEU A 60 -30.00 25.89 10.89
CA LEU A 60 -31.18 25.30 11.48
C LEU A 60 -31.11 23.78 11.39
N VAL A 61 -31.40 23.11 12.51
CA VAL A 61 -31.61 21.66 12.57
C VAL A 61 -32.84 21.36 13.41
N SER A 62 -33.58 20.31 13.07
CA SER A 62 -34.75 19.88 13.84
C SER A 62 -34.31 19.27 15.18
N SER A 63 -34.99 19.60 16.28
CA SER A 63 -34.77 18.92 17.56
C SER A 63 -35.37 17.50 17.59
N ARG A 64 -36.07 17.09 16.51
CA ARG A 64 -36.58 15.73 16.30
C ARG A 64 -35.68 14.91 15.37
N ASP A 65 -34.61 15.52 14.87
CA ASP A 65 -33.65 14.81 14.03
C ASP A 65 -32.77 13.86 14.86
N HIS A 66 -31.97 13.06 14.17
CA HIS A 66 -31.06 12.11 14.82
C HIS A 66 -30.01 12.85 15.68
N PRO A 67 -29.65 12.33 16.88
CA PRO A 67 -28.62 12.94 17.72
C PRO A 67 -27.30 13.22 16.99
N GLY A 68 -26.87 12.30 16.11
CA GLY A 68 -25.67 12.48 15.30
C GLY A 68 -25.76 13.60 14.27
N VAL A 69 -26.95 13.85 13.71
CA VAL A 69 -27.17 14.99 12.80
C VAL A 69 -27.10 16.32 13.55
N ILE A 70 -27.68 16.37 14.75
CA ILE A 70 -27.62 17.56 15.61
C ILE A 70 -26.17 17.84 16.02
N ARG A 71 -25.41 16.79 16.38
CA ARG A 71 -23.97 16.88 16.69
C ARG A 71 -23.16 17.38 15.49
N ALA A 72 -23.29 16.76 14.32
CA ALA A 72 -22.58 17.15 13.10
C ALA A 72 -22.92 18.59 12.66
N THR A 73 -24.13 19.07 12.92
CA THR A 73 -24.49 20.49 12.71
C THR A 73 -23.64 21.43 13.56
N GLY A 74 -23.24 21.01 14.77
CA GLY A 74 -22.29 21.73 15.62
C GLY A 74 -20.89 21.77 15.00
N ASP A 75 -20.43 20.66 14.42
CA ASP A 75 -19.15 20.61 13.70
C ASP A 75 -19.16 21.53 12.48
N LEU A 76 -20.25 21.56 11.70
CA LEU A 76 -20.40 22.49 10.58
C LEU A 76 -20.24 23.94 11.02
N ALA A 77 -20.84 24.31 12.17
CA ALA A 77 -20.68 25.65 12.71
C ALA A 77 -19.24 25.96 13.13
N ALA A 78 -18.55 24.98 13.73
CA ALA A 78 -17.15 25.11 14.07
C ALA A 78 -16.25 25.18 12.82
N ASP A 79 -16.58 24.44 11.76
CA ASP A 79 -15.85 24.45 10.49
C ASP A 79 -16.03 25.79 9.74
N VAL A 80 -17.22 26.37 9.75
CA VAL A 80 -17.44 27.75 9.26
C VAL A 80 -16.60 28.75 10.07
N GLU A 81 -16.53 28.59 11.40
CA GLU A 81 -15.70 29.42 12.26
C GLU A 81 -14.20 29.27 11.93
N ARG A 82 -13.72 28.03 11.75
CA ARG A 82 -12.33 27.75 11.35
C ARG A 82 -11.96 28.41 10.04
N VAL A 83 -12.85 28.39 9.04
CA VAL A 83 -12.58 28.92 7.69
C VAL A 83 -12.73 30.44 7.62
N THR A 84 -13.65 31.03 8.39
CA THR A 84 -14.08 32.44 8.19
C THR A 84 -13.81 33.36 9.39
N GLY A 85 -13.45 32.79 10.54
CA GLY A 85 -13.37 33.48 11.82
C GLY A 85 -14.72 33.87 12.43
N VAL A 86 -15.85 33.43 11.84
CA VAL A 86 -17.21 33.77 12.29
C VAL A 86 -18.01 32.52 12.56
N ARG A 87 -18.40 32.30 13.82
CA ARG A 87 -19.28 31.18 14.17
C ARG A 87 -20.74 31.49 13.83
N PRO A 88 -21.41 30.69 12.97
CA PRO A 88 -22.84 30.84 12.74
C PRO A 88 -23.64 30.44 13.98
N GLN A 89 -24.79 31.10 14.18
CA GLN A 89 -25.72 30.69 15.21
C GLN A 89 -26.42 29.38 14.79
N VAL A 90 -26.32 28.35 15.62
CA VAL A 90 -27.08 27.11 15.47
C VAL A 90 -28.39 27.23 16.24
N SER A 91 -29.52 27.00 15.57
CA SER A 91 -30.84 26.96 16.18
C SER A 91 -31.42 25.56 16.05
N GLN A 92 -31.81 24.97 17.18
CA GLN A 92 -32.52 23.70 17.22
C GLN A 92 -34.04 23.98 17.37
N GLY A 93 -34.86 23.50 16.42
CA GLY A 93 -36.33 23.57 16.54
C GLY A 93 -37.05 24.48 15.54
N ASP A 94 -38.07 25.23 16.02
CA ASP A 94 -39.07 25.91 15.16
C ASP A 94 -38.50 27.09 14.34
N TRP A 95 -38.52 26.94 13.02
CA TRP A 95 -38.08 27.93 12.02
C TRP A 95 -38.80 29.28 12.12
N SER A 96 -39.96 29.37 12.78
CA SER A 96 -40.70 30.64 13.00
C SER A 96 -39.90 31.69 13.79
N ARG A 97 -38.90 31.25 14.56
CA ARG A 97 -38.06 32.10 15.40
C ARG A 97 -36.83 32.63 14.68
N ILE A 98 -36.48 32.09 13.52
CA ILE A 98 -35.30 32.54 12.79
C ILE A 98 -35.57 33.93 12.18
N ARG A 99 -34.54 34.78 12.29
CA ARG A 99 -34.49 36.11 11.71
C ARG A 99 -33.29 36.11 10.77
N GLY A 100 -33.52 35.99 9.48
CA GLY A 100 -32.45 35.92 8.49
C GLY A 100 -33.01 35.87 7.07
N ASP A 101 -32.42 36.67 6.18
CA ASP A 101 -32.75 36.66 4.75
C ASP A 101 -32.21 35.38 4.06
N GLU A 102 -31.11 34.83 4.58
CA GLU A 102 -30.48 33.59 4.11
C GLU A 102 -30.12 32.69 5.29
N ILE A 103 -30.34 31.39 5.16
CA ILE A 103 -30.12 30.40 6.24
C ILE A 103 -29.51 29.10 5.69
N VAL A 104 -28.99 28.25 6.56
CA VAL A 104 -28.67 26.85 6.24
C VAL A 104 -29.68 25.95 6.96
N VAL A 105 -30.20 24.93 6.29
CA VAL A 105 -31.12 23.94 6.87
C VAL A 105 -30.49 22.57 6.72
N VAL A 106 -30.27 21.89 7.84
CA VAL A 106 -29.79 20.51 7.90
C VAL A 106 -30.92 19.63 8.41
N GLY A 107 -31.15 18.48 7.76
CA GLY A 107 -31.98 17.45 8.37
C GLY A 107 -32.23 16.21 7.53
N THR A 108 -32.70 15.16 8.20
CA THR A 108 -33.01 13.87 7.58
C THR A 108 -34.46 13.82 7.10
N ILE A 109 -34.67 13.23 5.92
CA ILE A 109 -36.01 13.01 5.34
C ILE A 109 -36.83 12.13 6.29
N GLY A 110 -38.05 12.55 6.63
CA GLY A 110 -38.94 11.85 7.58
C GLY A 110 -38.70 12.20 9.07
N SER A 111 -37.55 12.77 9.43
CA SER A 111 -37.22 13.20 10.80
C SER A 111 -37.27 14.72 10.98
N SER A 112 -37.06 15.48 9.90
CA SER A 112 -37.10 16.95 9.89
C SER A 112 -38.39 17.50 9.29
N PRO A 113 -39.31 18.08 10.10
CA PRO A 113 -40.60 18.58 9.59
C PRO A 113 -40.49 19.70 8.55
N LEU A 114 -39.39 20.48 8.58
CA LEU A 114 -39.16 21.50 7.57
C LEU A 114 -38.74 20.88 6.24
N ILE A 115 -37.85 19.90 6.25
CA ILE A 115 -37.43 19.17 5.04
C ILE A 115 -38.66 18.52 4.40
N ASP A 116 -39.45 17.79 5.19
CA ASP A 116 -40.67 17.13 4.69
C ASP A 116 -41.67 18.11 4.09
N ARG A 117 -41.82 19.29 4.71
CA ARG A 117 -42.66 20.35 4.17
C ARG A 117 -42.13 20.89 2.84
N LEU A 118 -40.81 21.13 2.73
CA LEU A 118 -40.21 21.60 1.48
C LEU A 118 -40.40 20.59 0.34
N ILE A 119 -40.36 19.29 0.66
CA ILE A 119 -40.65 18.21 -0.28
C ILE A 119 -42.14 18.25 -0.69
N GLN A 120 -43.05 18.29 0.29
CA GLN A 120 -44.50 18.33 0.05
C GLN A 120 -44.94 19.56 -0.77
N GLU A 121 -44.29 20.71 -0.57
CA GLU A 121 -44.54 21.94 -1.32
C GLU A 121 -43.84 21.96 -2.70
N GLY A 122 -43.07 20.92 -3.06
CA GLY A 122 -42.35 20.82 -4.34
C GLY A 122 -41.15 21.77 -4.47
N LYS A 123 -40.63 22.27 -3.34
CA LYS A 123 -39.49 23.20 -3.30
C LYS A 123 -38.14 22.51 -3.20
N LEU A 124 -38.11 21.34 -2.55
CA LEU A 124 -36.95 20.46 -2.48
C LEU A 124 -37.23 19.19 -3.29
N ASP A 125 -36.32 18.85 -4.19
CA ASP A 125 -36.42 17.62 -4.99
C ASP A 125 -35.50 16.54 -4.41
N VAL A 126 -36.12 15.45 -3.97
CA VAL A 126 -35.46 14.29 -3.37
C VAL A 126 -35.55 13.05 -4.27
N GLU A 127 -35.89 13.23 -5.55
CA GLU A 127 -35.79 12.16 -6.54
C GLU A 127 -34.35 11.62 -6.58
N GLY A 128 -34.23 10.29 -6.55
CA GLY A 128 -32.95 9.59 -6.47
C GLY A 128 -32.33 9.52 -5.07
N ILE A 129 -32.99 10.04 -4.03
CA ILE A 129 -32.45 10.11 -2.66
C ILE A 129 -33.39 9.47 -1.64
N ALA A 130 -34.69 9.78 -1.69
CA ALA A 130 -35.64 9.24 -0.72
C ALA A 130 -35.62 7.69 -0.72
N GLY A 131 -35.43 7.10 0.47
CA GLY A 131 -35.35 5.64 0.66
C GLY A 131 -34.06 4.99 0.18
N LYS A 132 -33.05 5.75 -0.24
CA LYS A 132 -31.71 5.23 -0.55
C LYS A 132 -30.86 5.12 0.72
N TRP A 133 -29.85 4.25 0.67
CA TRP A 133 -28.85 4.13 1.72
C TRP A 133 -27.87 5.31 1.63
N GLU A 134 -27.68 6.04 2.73
CA GLU A 134 -26.61 7.00 2.97
C GLU A 134 -26.42 8.07 1.87
N THR A 135 -27.50 8.52 1.26
CA THR A 135 -27.45 9.45 0.12
C THR A 135 -27.89 10.85 0.57
N THR A 136 -27.30 11.90 -0.01
CA THR A 136 -27.57 13.30 0.37
C THR A 136 -27.93 14.20 -0.81
N ARG A 137 -28.66 15.27 -0.51
CA ARG A 137 -28.98 16.40 -1.39
C ARG A 137 -28.46 17.69 -0.78
N GLU A 138 -27.63 18.41 -1.51
CA GLU A 138 -27.35 19.82 -1.25
C GLU A 138 -28.03 20.68 -2.33
N GLN A 139 -28.91 21.59 -1.90
CA GLN A 139 -29.65 22.45 -2.83
C GLN A 139 -29.90 23.83 -2.24
N VAL A 140 -29.62 24.88 -3.02
CA VAL A 140 -30.13 26.23 -2.70
C VAL A 140 -31.60 26.31 -3.10
N VAL A 141 -32.47 26.58 -2.12
CA VAL A 141 -33.93 26.71 -2.28
C VAL A 141 -34.34 28.16 -2.08
N ASP A 142 -35.05 28.72 -3.06
CA ASP A 142 -35.64 30.07 -2.98
C ASP A 142 -36.98 30.06 -2.21
N ASN A 143 -37.20 31.08 -1.40
CA ASN A 143 -38.39 31.28 -0.57
C ASN A 143 -38.83 30.01 0.19
N PRO A 144 -37.92 29.35 0.95
CA PRO A 144 -38.20 28.07 1.59
C PRO A 144 -39.37 28.20 2.57
N VAL A 145 -39.39 29.25 3.37
CA VAL A 145 -40.48 29.63 4.28
C VAL A 145 -40.71 31.14 4.22
N PRO A 146 -41.90 31.64 4.62
CA PRO A 146 -42.16 33.08 4.66
C PRO A 146 -41.10 33.84 5.48
N GLY A 147 -40.54 34.90 4.89
CA GLY A 147 -39.53 35.75 5.54
C GLY A 147 -38.08 35.30 5.35
N VAL A 148 -37.83 34.18 4.68
CA VAL A 148 -36.49 33.72 4.29
C VAL A 148 -36.43 33.74 2.76
N ARG A 149 -35.45 34.44 2.18
CA ARG A 149 -35.28 34.54 0.73
C ARG A 149 -34.61 33.31 0.13
N ARG A 150 -33.57 32.76 0.79
CA ARG A 150 -32.88 31.54 0.35
C ARG A 150 -32.45 30.65 1.52
N ALA A 151 -32.40 29.34 1.28
CA ALA A 151 -31.73 28.40 2.17
C ALA A 151 -30.81 27.46 1.39
N LEU A 152 -29.61 27.18 1.92
CA LEU A 152 -28.89 25.96 1.55
C LEU A 152 -29.53 24.83 2.36
N VAL A 153 -30.13 23.87 1.67
CA VAL A 153 -30.74 22.70 2.27
C VAL A 153 -29.79 21.51 2.09
N ILE A 154 -29.38 20.91 3.19
CA ILE A 154 -28.62 19.66 3.27
C ILE A 154 -29.60 18.60 3.79
N ALA A 155 -30.04 17.71 2.90
CA ALA A 155 -31.06 16.71 3.19
C ALA A 155 -30.57 15.30 2.89
N GLY A 156 -30.40 14.49 3.93
CA GLY A 156 -30.02 13.08 3.79
C GLY A 156 -31.21 12.14 3.76
N SER A 157 -31.03 10.99 3.11
CA SER A 157 -31.99 9.89 3.07
C SER A 157 -32.14 9.18 4.43
N ASP A 158 -31.08 9.21 5.24
CA ASP A 158 -30.98 8.70 6.59
C ASP A 158 -30.00 9.57 7.42
N GLN A 159 -29.75 9.16 8.67
CA GLN A 159 -28.83 9.83 9.60
C GLN A 159 -27.44 10.05 8.96
N ARG A 160 -26.82 8.99 8.43
CA ARG A 160 -25.45 9.03 7.89
C ARG A 160 -25.38 9.82 6.59
N GLY A 161 -26.36 9.67 5.68
CA GLY A 161 -26.46 10.50 4.49
C GLY A 161 -26.49 12.00 4.84
N THR A 162 -27.23 12.37 5.89
CA THR A 162 -27.29 13.77 6.35
C THR A 162 -25.94 14.25 6.90
N ILE A 163 -25.26 13.40 7.68
CA ILE A 163 -23.92 13.68 8.22
C ILE A 163 -22.89 13.83 7.09
N TYR A 164 -22.93 12.99 6.06
CA TYR A 164 -22.02 13.10 4.92
C TYR A 164 -22.24 14.38 4.13
N GLY A 165 -23.48 14.81 3.92
CA GLY A 165 -23.75 16.12 3.29
C GLY A 165 -23.20 17.30 4.11
N VAL A 166 -23.25 17.19 5.45
CA VAL A 166 -22.61 18.16 6.35
C VAL A 166 -21.10 18.16 6.17
N TYR A 167 -20.44 17.02 6.25
CA TYR A 167 -18.97 16.96 6.13
C TYR A 167 -18.46 17.22 4.72
N GLU A 168 -19.22 16.91 3.67
CA GLU A 168 -18.91 17.33 2.32
C GLU A 168 -18.95 18.87 2.20
N THR A 169 -19.93 19.51 2.85
CA THR A 169 -19.96 20.98 2.91
C THR A 169 -18.72 21.52 3.63
N SER A 170 -18.31 20.92 4.75
CA SER A 170 -17.06 21.25 5.45
C SER A 170 -15.82 21.07 4.56
N ARG A 171 -15.73 19.93 3.87
CA ARG A 171 -14.64 19.59 2.95
C ARG A 171 -14.52 20.62 1.83
N GLN A 172 -15.63 20.99 1.19
CA GLN A 172 -15.65 21.99 0.12
C GLN A 172 -15.41 23.44 0.61
N MET A 173 -15.66 23.74 1.89
CA MET A 173 -15.24 25.01 2.50
C MET A 173 -13.72 25.08 2.70
N GLY A 174 -13.02 23.95 2.67
CA GLY A 174 -11.57 23.85 2.87
C GLY A 174 -11.15 23.31 4.24
N VAL A 175 -11.99 22.53 4.91
CA VAL A 175 -11.62 21.78 6.12
C VAL A 175 -11.34 20.32 5.74
N SER A 176 -10.07 19.91 5.80
CA SER A 176 -9.64 18.53 5.54
C SER A 176 -10.24 17.55 6.57
N PRO A 177 -10.55 16.29 6.18
CA PRO A 177 -10.79 15.21 7.13
C PRO A 177 -9.71 15.10 8.22
N TRP A 178 -8.46 15.39 7.84
CA TRP A 178 -7.26 15.28 8.67
C TRP A 178 -6.96 16.52 9.53
N HIS A 179 -7.86 17.51 9.57
CA HIS A 179 -7.61 18.76 10.30
C HIS A 179 -7.25 18.57 11.78
N TRP A 180 -7.71 17.48 12.40
CA TRP A 180 -7.39 17.14 13.77
C TRP A 180 -6.39 15.99 13.86
N TRP A 181 -6.34 15.03 12.93
CA TRP A 181 -5.42 13.90 13.04
C TRP A 181 -4.02 14.19 12.49
N ASP A 182 -3.85 15.22 11.67
CA ASP A 182 -2.57 15.61 11.06
C ASP A 182 -2.41 17.12 10.97
N ASP A 183 -3.13 17.85 11.83
CA ASP A 183 -3.00 19.30 12.02
C ASP A 183 -3.18 20.12 10.73
N VAL A 184 -3.89 19.57 9.74
CA VAL A 184 -4.14 20.25 8.46
C VAL A 184 -4.97 21.52 8.72
N PRO A 185 -4.41 22.73 8.53
CA PRO A 185 -5.13 23.96 8.83
C PRO A 185 -6.29 24.16 7.86
N ALA A 186 -7.41 24.68 8.38
CA ALA A 186 -8.54 25.05 7.54
C ALA A 186 -8.15 26.22 6.62
N ARG A 187 -8.46 26.11 5.33
CA ARG A 187 -8.22 27.20 4.37
C ARG A 187 -9.01 28.43 4.78
N GLN A 188 -8.36 29.59 4.81
CA GLN A 188 -8.99 30.83 5.25
C GLN A 188 -9.72 31.53 4.10
N HIS A 189 -10.99 31.87 4.30
CA HIS A 189 -11.83 32.57 3.33
C HIS A 189 -12.62 33.70 4.00
N ALA A 190 -12.44 34.93 3.51
CA ALA A 190 -13.18 36.09 4.02
C ALA A 190 -14.68 36.07 3.66
N GLU A 191 -15.03 35.36 2.59
CA GLU A 191 -16.39 35.19 2.11
C GLU A 191 -16.59 33.75 1.63
N LEU A 192 -17.77 33.19 1.90
CA LEU A 192 -18.18 31.86 1.44
C LEU A 192 -19.60 31.90 0.89
N TYR A 193 -19.82 31.15 -0.18
CA TYR A 193 -21.09 31.09 -0.88
C TYR A 193 -21.45 29.66 -1.25
N ALA A 194 -22.71 29.29 -1.07
CA ALA A 194 -23.29 28.07 -1.64
C ALA A 194 -23.81 28.35 -3.05
N LEU A 195 -23.35 27.61 -4.04
CA LEU A 195 -23.71 27.75 -5.44
C LEU A 195 -25.11 27.18 -5.71
N PRO A 196 -25.89 27.79 -6.61
CA PRO A 196 -27.20 27.26 -6.98
C PRO A 196 -27.07 25.92 -7.71
N GLY A 197 -28.15 25.13 -7.71
CA GLY A 197 -28.18 23.82 -8.34
C GLY A 197 -28.55 22.72 -7.35
N ARG A 198 -28.53 21.48 -7.84
CA ARG A 198 -28.78 20.27 -7.06
C ARG A 198 -27.52 19.44 -7.08
N HIS A 199 -26.97 19.18 -5.91
CA HIS A 199 -25.71 18.46 -5.74
C HIS A 199 -25.96 17.20 -4.93
N THR A 200 -25.13 16.19 -5.14
CA THR A 200 -25.17 14.91 -4.44
C THR A 200 -23.86 14.19 -4.70
N GLN A 201 -23.40 13.41 -3.73
CA GLN A 201 -22.24 12.54 -3.90
C GLN A 201 -22.65 11.15 -4.41
N GLY A 202 -23.94 10.92 -4.68
CA GLY A 202 -24.47 9.61 -5.08
C GLY A 202 -24.74 8.69 -3.90
N THR A 203 -25.11 7.45 -4.20
CA THR A 203 -25.22 6.35 -3.22
C THR A 203 -23.89 5.60 -3.21
N PRO A 204 -23.32 5.27 -2.04
CA PRO A 204 -22.06 4.52 -1.98
C PRO A 204 -22.21 3.16 -2.68
N ALA A 205 -21.20 2.79 -3.47
CA ALA A 205 -21.16 1.48 -4.15
C ALA A 205 -21.03 0.33 -3.13
N VAL A 206 -20.25 0.54 -2.07
CA VAL A 206 -20.07 -0.42 -0.98
C VAL A 206 -20.93 -0.04 0.23
N ARG A 207 -21.72 -0.98 0.77
CA ARG A 207 -22.70 -0.69 1.84
C ARG A 207 -22.06 -0.39 3.20
N TYR A 208 -21.17 -1.25 3.69
CA TYR A 208 -20.39 -1.04 4.91
C TYR A 208 -18.93 -0.78 4.55
N ARG A 209 -18.38 0.35 4.99
CA ARG A 209 -17.04 0.82 4.59
C ARG A 209 -16.32 1.26 5.85
N GLY A 210 -15.16 0.67 6.09
CA GLY A 210 -14.53 0.79 7.40
C GLY A 210 -13.07 0.44 7.42
N PHE A 211 -12.49 0.62 8.60
CA PHE A 211 -11.15 0.19 8.93
C PHE A 211 -11.09 -0.46 10.31
N PHE A 212 -10.04 -1.23 10.53
CA PHE A 212 -9.73 -1.92 11.76
C PHE A 212 -8.52 -1.23 12.38
N VAL A 213 -8.71 -0.65 13.57
CA VAL A 213 -7.61 -0.20 14.41
C VAL A 213 -7.04 -1.45 15.08
N ASN A 214 -5.84 -1.87 14.68
CA ASN A 214 -5.19 -3.09 15.13
C ASN A 214 -3.69 -2.85 15.33
N ASP A 215 -2.97 -3.86 15.79
CA ASP A 215 -1.51 -3.83 15.89
C ASP A 215 -1.00 -2.63 16.74
N GLU A 216 -1.89 -2.14 17.61
CA GLU A 216 -1.91 -0.78 18.16
C GLU A 216 -0.84 -0.52 19.22
N ASN A 217 0.01 -1.50 19.51
CA ASN A 217 1.09 -1.37 20.47
C ASN A 217 2.44 -1.40 19.74
N PRO A 218 3.38 -0.49 20.06
CA PRO A 218 3.37 0.41 21.21
C PRO A 218 2.73 1.79 20.96
N ALA A 219 2.55 2.22 19.72
CA ALA A 219 2.28 3.61 19.36
C ALA A 219 0.93 4.12 19.90
N LEU A 220 -0.18 3.75 19.28
CA LEU A 220 -1.52 4.19 19.69
C LEU A 220 -1.85 3.77 21.12
N GLY A 221 -1.39 2.59 21.51
CA GLY A 221 -1.55 1.98 22.82
C GLY A 221 -0.92 2.77 23.96
N THR A 222 0.13 3.54 23.67
CA THR A 222 0.76 4.48 24.61
C THR A 222 0.16 5.88 24.49
N TRP A 223 -0.01 6.36 23.26
CA TRP A 223 -0.44 7.74 23.01
C TRP A 223 -1.88 8.01 23.47
N ALA A 224 -2.84 7.14 23.13
CA ALA A 224 -4.25 7.42 23.37
C ALA A 224 -4.57 7.54 24.87
N PRO A 225 -4.14 6.63 25.77
CA PRO A 225 -4.37 6.78 27.21
C PRO A 225 -3.64 7.99 27.82
N ALA A 226 -2.48 8.38 27.27
CA ALA A 226 -1.75 9.54 27.72
C ALA A 226 -2.45 10.86 27.34
N PHE A 227 -3.03 10.91 26.14
CA PHE A 227 -3.68 12.11 25.60
C PHE A 227 -5.13 12.29 26.09
N PHE A 228 -5.94 11.22 26.06
CA PHE A 228 -7.37 11.24 26.41
C PHE A 228 -7.67 10.79 27.85
N GLY A 229 -6.65 10.39 28.60
CA GLY A 229 -6.82 9.76 29.90
C GLY A 229 -7.04 8.25 29.82
N PRO A 230 -6.96 7.56 30.96
CA PRO A 230 -6.99 6.11 31.01
C PRO A 230 -8.36 5.53 30.67
N GLY A 231 -8.39 4.23 30.39
CA GLY A 231 -9.61 3.43 30.39
C GLY A 231 -10.32 3.47 31.75
N HIS A 232 -11.63 3.31 31.72
CA HIS A 232 -12.50 3.31 32.89
C HIS A 232 -12.69 1.90 33.51
N ALA A 233 -12.26 0.85 32.82
CA ALA A 233 -12.24 -0.53 33.33
C ALA A 233 -11.27 -0.68 34.53
N PRO A 234 -11.71 -1.20 35.69
CA PRO A 234 -10.82 -1.44 36.83
C PRO A 234 -9.67 -2.41 36.49
N GLY A 235 -8.43 -1.96 36.69
CA GLY A 235 -7.24 -2.77 36.41
C GLY A 235 -6.69 -2.66 34.98
N PHE A 236 -7.37 -1.93 34.09
CA PHE A 236 -6.99 -1.79 32.67
C PHE A 236 -6.84 -0.31 32.26
N PRO A 237 -5.86 0.42 32.85
CA PRO A 237 -5.71 1.86 32.60
C PRO A 237 -5.33 2.19 31.16
N ASN A 238 -4.81 1.23 30.39
CA ASN A 238 -4.42 1.42 29.00
C ASN A 238 -5.61 1.28 28.02
N GLY A 239 -6.82 0.98 28.50
CA GLY A 239 -8.03 0.88 27.67
C GLY A 239 -8.37 2.20 26.96
N PHE A 240 -9.07 2.10 25.82
CA PHE A 240 -9.43 3.27 25.01
C PHE A 240 -10.85 3.75 25.36
N ASN A 241 -10.96 5.01 25.79
CA ASN A 241 -12.21 5.61 26.25
C ASN A 241 -13.02 6.31 25.15
N SER A 242 -14.21 6.77 25.50
CA SER A 242 -15.16 7.37 24.55
C SER A 242 -14.69 8.69 23.95
N GLU A 243 -13.78 9.42 24.61
CA GLU A 243 -13.22 10.67 24.07
C GLU A 243 -12.25 10.39 22.91
N PHE A 244 -11.42 9.34 23.05
CA PHE A 244 -10.59 8.83 21.96
C PHE A 244 -11.45 8.34 20.79
N TRP A 245 -12.42 7.46 21.06
CA TRP A 245 -13.25 6.88 20.00
C TRP A 245 -14.09 7.94 19.28
N ALA A 246 -14.54 8.99 19.97
CA ALA A 246 -15.20 10.13 19.32
C ALA A 246 -14.32 10.78 18.24
N LYS A 247 -12.98 10.81 18.40
CA LYS A 247 -12.06 11.33 17.39
C LYS A 247 -11.83 10.39 16.22
N ILE A 248 -11.82 9.07 16.45
CA ILE A 248 -11.85 8.09 15.37
C ILE A 248 -13.16 8.19 14.59
N PHE A 249 -14.30 8.25 15.27
CA PHE A 249 -15.61 8.37 14.62
C PHE A 249 -15.77 9.66 13.81
N GLU A 250 -15.20 10.78 14.29
CA GLU A 250 -15.21 12.04 13.54
C GLU A 250 -14.49 11.89 12.19
N VAL A 251 -13.27 11.35 12.17
CA VAL A 251 -12.50 11.19 10.93
C VAL A 251 -13.14 10.16 10.00
N MET A 252 -13.66 9.05 10.54
CA MET A 252 -14.43 8.07 9.77
C MET A 252 -15.55 8.73 8.97
N LEU A 253 -16.40 9.52 9.63
CA LEU A 253 -17.55 10.15 8.97
C LEU A 253 -17.12 11.24 7.99
N ARG A 254 -16.03 11.97 8.26
CA ARG A 254 -15.43 12.93 7.31
C ARG A 254 -14.90 12.24 6.05
N LEU A 255 -14.42 11.01 6.18
CA LEU A 255 -14.02 10.13 5.08
C LEU A 255 -15.18 9.31 4.47
N LYS A 256 -16.41 9.54 4.92
CA LYS A 256 -17.64 8.80 4.51
C LYS A 256 -17.60 7.29 4.81
N ALA A 257 -16.83 6.87 5.82
CA ALA A 257 -16.87 5.54 6.41
C ALA A 257 -18.02 5.42 7.41
N ASN A 258 -18.50 4.19 7.63
CA ASN A 258 -19.59 3.89 8.58
C ASN A 258 -19.35 2.66 9.46
N TYR A 259 -18.28 1.88 9.25
CA TYR A 259 -18.09 0.60 9.93
C TYR A 259 -16.72 0.54 10.60
N LEU A 260 -16.63 0.03 11.84
CA LEU A 260 -15.38 -0.03 12.59
C LEU A 260 -15.19 -1.41 13.24
N TRP A 261 -13.96 -1.93 13.16
CA TRP A 261 -13.45 -2.89 14.15
C TRP A 261 -12.56 -2.15 15.15
N PRO A 262 -12.90 -2.17 16.46
CA PRO A 262 -12.10 -1.48 17.45
C PRO A 262 -10.84 -2.28 17.82
N ALA A 263 -9.88 -1.60 18.43
CA ALA A 263 -8.64 -2.14 18.98
C ALA A 263 -8.89 -3.36 19.89
N VAL A 264 -8.04 -4.39 19.79
CA VAL A 264 -8.24 -5.69 20.47
C VAL A 264 -7.05 -6.19 21.30
N TRP A 265 -5.85 -5.63 21.14
CA TRP A 265 -4.62 -6.11 21.81
C TRP A 265 -4.54 -5.56 23.24
N GLY A 266 -5.10 -6.33 24.17
CA GLY A 266 -5.30 -5.91 25.56
C GLY A 266 -6.36 -4.81 25.68
N ARG A 267 -7.27 -4.72 24.71
CA ARG A 267 -8.35 -3.73 24.62
C ARG A 267 -9.69 -4.43 24.53
N ALA A 268 -10.68 -3.91 25.25
CA ALA A 268 -12.03 -4.46 25.26
C ALA A 268 -13.01 -3.29 25.14
N PHE A 269 -13.35 -2.91 23.91
CA PHE A 269 -14.12 -1.70 23.58
C PHE A 269 -15.30 -1.44 24.52
N ALA A 270 -16.14 -2.44 24.77
CA ALA A 270 -17.33 -2.28 25.61
C ALA A 270 -17.02 -2.09 27.11
N GLU A 271 -15.92 -2.67 27.60
CA GLU A 271 -15.55 -2.61 29.01
C GLU A 271 -14.61 -1.44 29.32
N ASP A 272 -13.74 -1.07 28.38
CA ASP A 272 -12.77 0.01 28.52
C ASP A 272 -13.45 1.34 28.84
N ASP A 273 -14.64 1.59 28.28
CA ASP A 273 -15.54 2.65 28.72
C ASP A 273 -17.00 2.28 28.38
N PRO A 274 -17.92 2.21 29.37
CA PRO A 274 -19.34 1.92 29.13
C PRO A 274 -20.05 2.91 28.19
N LEU A 275 -19.46 4.07 27.91
CA LEU A 275 -19.99 5.05 26.95
C LEU A 275 -19.58 4.79 25.50
N ASN A 276 -18.71 3.81 25.23
CA ASN A 276 -18.17 3.58 23.89
C ASN A 276 -19.25 3.26 22.84
N HIS A 277 -20.18 2.33 23.10
CA HIS A 277 -21.29 2.06 22.17
C HIS A 277 -22.26 3.24 22.04
N ALA A 278 -22.61 3.89 23.16
CA ALA A 278 -23.47 5.09 23.13
C ALA A 278 -22.85 6.21 22.28
N THR A 279 -21.52 6.34 22.33
CA THR A 279 -20.76 7.27 21.49
C THR A 279 -20.80 6.85 20.02
N ALA A 280 -20.61 5.56 19.71
CA ALA A 280 -20.76 5.05 18.34
C ALA A 280 -22.15 5.34 17.77
N THR A 281 -23.24 5.04 18.51
CA THR A 281 -24.62 5.37 18.12
C THR A 281 -24.82 6.87 17.91
N ALA A 282 -24.27 7.71 18.79
CA ALA A 282 -24.34 9.16 18.66
C ALA A 282 -23.62 9.70 17.41
N TYR A 283 -22.61 8.99 16.91
CA TYR A 283 -21.94 9.30 15.65
C TYR A 283 -22.59 8.61 14.44
N GLY A 284 -23.38 7.57 14.67
CA GLY A 284 -23.98 6.73 13.63
C GLY A 284 -22.99 5.70 13.07
N VAL A 285 -21.97 5.32 13.83
CA VAL A 285 -20.98 4.31 13.41
C VAL A 285 -21.53 2.92 13.73
N VAL A 286 -21.49 2.05 12.73
CA VAL A 286 -21.85 0.64 12.82
C VAL A 286 -20.67 -0.12 13.41
N MET A 287 -20.92 -0.86 14.48
CA MET A 287 -19.88 -1.61 15.17
C MET A 287 -19.76 -3.03 14.63
N GLY A 288 -18.53 -3.48 14.44
CA GLY A 288 -18.22 -4.88 14.19
C GLY A 288 -17.12 -5.37 15.11
N THR A 289 -16.76 -6.64 14.93
CA THR A 289 -15.64 -7.28 15.62
C THR A 289 -14.80 -8.07 14.62
N SER A 290 -13.51 -8.22 14.89
CA SER A 290 -12.62 -9.05 14.07
C SER A 290 -13.12 -10.50 14.00
N HIS A 291 -12.64 -11.25 13.01
CA HIS A 291 -13.11 -12.60 12.68
C HIS A 291 -12.95 -13.65 13.80
N GLU A 292 -12.17 -13.36 14.84
CA GLU A 292 -11.96 -14.23 15.99
C GLU A 292 -12.85 -13.89 17.20
N ALA A 293 -13.56 -12.76 17.13
CA ALA A 293 -14.34 -12.17 18.20
C ALA A 293 -15.84 -12.23 17.85
N PRO A 294 -16.47 -13.41 17.85
CA PRO A 294 -17.84 -13.55 17.34
C PRO A 294 -18.89 -12.97 18.29
N MET A 295 -20.10 -12.76 17.78
CA MET A 295 -21.29 -12.44 18.58
C MET A 295 -21.19 -11.13 19.37
N MET A 296 -20.55 -10.11 18.79
CA MET A 296 -20.36 -8.77 19.36
C MET A 296 -19.57 -8.75 20.68
N ARG A 297 -18.64 -9.71 20.84
CA ARG A 297 -17.78 -9.84 22.01
C ARG A 297 -16.31 -9.89 21.60
N GLY A 298 -15.53 -8.92 22.05
CA GLY A 298 -14.08 -8.91 21.89
C GLY A 298 -13.43 -10.10 22.60
N ILE A 299 -12.30 -10.58 22.08
CA ILE A 299 -11.60 -11.71 22.71
C ILE A 299 -11.04 -11.34 24.09
N GLU A 300 -10.60 -10.09 24.26
CA GLU A 300 -10.09 -9.60 25.53
C GLU A 300 -11.17 -9.58 26.64
N GLU A 301 -12.44 -9.38 26.27
CA GLU A 301 -13.54 -9.50 27.25
C GLU A 301 -13.60 -10.93 27.84
N TRP A 302 -13.24 -11.97 27.09
CA TRP A 302 -13.12 -13.32 27.65
C TRP A 302 -11.87 -13.44 28.54
N ASN A 303 -10.72 -12.95 28.05
CA ASN A 303 -9.43 -13.06 28.75
C ASN A 303 -9.42 -12.39 30.13
N ARG A 304 -10.17 -11.28 30.29
CA ARG A 304 -10.26 -10.55 31.56
C ARG A 304 -10.98 -11.33 32.66
N HIS A 305 -11.89 -12.24 32.29
CA HIS A 305 -12.80 -12.88 33.24
C HIS A 305 -12.71 -14.40 33.29
N ALA A 306 -12.06 -15.05 32.31
CA ALA A 306 -11.92 -16.50 32.26
C ALA A 306 -10.49 -16.96 32.55
N THR A 307 -10.35 -18.03 33.33
CA THR A 307 -9.09 -18.74 33.55
C THR A 307 -9.25 -20.17 33.03
N ALA A 308 -8.55 -20.52 31.97
CA ALA A 308 -8.68 -21.84 31.36
C ALA A 308 -8.20 -22.98 32.26
N ALA A 309 -8.96 -24.07 32.30
CA ALA A 309 -8.56 -25.30 32.97
C ALA A 309 -7.31 -25.91 32.31
N VAL A 310 -6.40 -26.42 33.13
CA VAL A 310 -5.20 -27.16 32.66
C VAL A 310 -5.51 -28.64 32.65
N ARG A 311 -5.19 -29.31 31.54
CA ARG A 311 -5.38 -30.76 31.36
C ARG A 311 -4.05 -31.49 31.19
N ASP A 312 -4.03 -32.76 31.59
CA ASP A 312 -2.92 -33.69 31.29
C ASP A 312 -3.00 -34.25 29.86
N GLU A 313 -2.05 -35.11 29.50
CA GLU A 313 -1.96 -35.76 28.19
C GLU A 313 -3.18 -36.67 27.91
N GLU A 314 -3.82 -37.20 28.95
CA GLU A 314 -5.04 -37.98 28.89
C GLU A 314 -6.32 -37.12 28.80
N GLY A 315 -6.18 -35.79 28.85
CA GLY A 315 -7.27 -34.84 28.75
C GLY A 315 -8.07 -34.63 30.03
N ALA A 316 -7.62 -35.13 31.18
CA ALA A 316 -8.24 -34.90 32.47
C ALA A 316 -7.83 -33.54 33.04
N ILE A 317 -8.76 -32.82 33.68
CA ILE A 317 -8.46 -31.55 34.35
C ILE A 317 -7.58 -31.81 35.56
N VAL A 318 -6.36 -31.28 35.53
CA VAL A 318 -5.40 -31.33 36.65
C VAL A 318 -5.38 -30.02 37.44
N THR A 319 -5.72 -28.90 36.81
CA THR A 319 -5.97 -27.62 37.48
C THR A 319 -7.32 -27.08 37.00
N PRO A 320 -8.31 -26.90 37.89
CA PRO A 320 -9.61 -26.36 37.49
C PRO A 320 -9.45 -24.93 37.00
N GLY A 321 -10.15 -24.61 35.91
CA GLY A 321 -10.38 -23.25 35.46
C GLY A 321 -11.72 -22.74 35.98
N ASP A 322 -12.06 -21.51 35.61
CA ASP A 322 -13.30 -20.83 35.97
C ASP A 322 -13.65 -19.77 34.92
N ASP A 323 -14.94 -19.51 34.75
CA ASP A 323 -15.45 -18.39 33.97
C ASP A 323 -16.77 -17.87 34.57
N PRO A 324 -17.23 -16.65 34.21
CA PRO A 324 -18.43 -16.04 34.79
C PRO A 324 -19.72 -16.82 34.55
N TYR A 325 -19.69 -17.82 33.67
CA TYR A 325 -20.83 -18.64 33.25
C TYR A 325 -20.81 -20.03 33.91
N GLY A 326 -19.87 -20.27 34.83
CA GLY A 326 -19.75 -21.52 35.59
C GLY A 326 -19.15 -22.67 34.78
N GLY A 327 -18.41 -22.36 33.72
CA GLY A 327 -17.69 -23.32 32.89
C GLY A 327 -16.26 -23.58 33.35
N THR A 328 -15.45 -24.13 32.44
CA THR A 328 -14.03 -24.48 32.71
C THR A 328 -13.05 -23.36 32.35
N GLY A 329 -13.53 -22.21 31.88
CA GLY A 329 -12.70 -21.13 31.34
C GLY A 329 -11.97 -21.46 30.04
N GLU A 330 -12.08 -22.67 29.51
CA GLU A 330 -11.49 -23.05 28.23
C GLU A 330 -12.25 -22.36 27.08
N TRP A 331 -11.53 -21.70 26.18
CA TRP A 331 -12.07 -21.24 24.89
C TRP A 331 -12.15 -22.42 23.91
N SER A 332 -13.10 -23.32 24.19
CA SER A 332 -13.31 -24.58 23.46
C SER A 332 -14.79 -24.87 23.35
N PHE A 333 -15.30 -24.97 22.12
CA PHE A 333 -16.69 -25.31 21.88
C PHE A 333 -16.98 -26.80 22.12
N VAL A 334 -15.94 -27.65 22.15
CA VAL A 334 -16.09 -29.07 22.52
C VAL A 334 -16.15 -29.26 24.04
N ARG A 335 -15.37 -28.49 24.81
CA ARG A 335 -15.18 -28.71 26.25
C ARG A 335 -15.95 -27.74 27.14
N ASN A 336 -16.32 -26.57 26.62
CA ASN A 336 -16.94 -25.48 27.39
C ASN A 336 -18.13 -24.82 26.66
N ALA A 337 -18.85 -25.59 25.83
CA ALA A 337 -19.87 -25.08 24.92
C ALA A 337 -20.96 -24.23 25.59
N GLU A 338 -21.46 -24.63 26.77
CA GLU A 338 -22.56 -23.93 27.44
C GLU A 338 -22.15 -22.55 27.95
N ALA A 339 -20.94 -22.43 28.52
CA ALA A 339 -20.39 -21.15 28.95
C ALA A 339 -20.15 -20.22 27.76
N ILE A 340 -19.62 -20.74 26.66
CA ILE A 340 -19.40 -19.97 25.42
C ILE A 340 -20.73 -19.50 24.81
N LYS A 341 -21.74 -20.37 24.75
CA LYS A 341 -23.09 -19.99 24.28
C LYS A 341 -23.72 -18.92 25.17
N ALA A 342 -23.53 -18.99 26.48
CA ALA A 342 -23.99 -17.95 27.40
C ALA A 342 -23.24 -16.62 27.19
N TYR A 343 -21.91 -16.67 27.01
CA TYR A 343 -21.07 -15.53 26.68
C TYR A 343 -21.49 -14.82 25.39
N TRP A 344 -21.76 -15.59 24.33
CA TRP A 344 -22.26 -15.07 23.06
C TRP A 344 -23.65 -14.46 23.17
N ARG A 345 -24.54 -15.09 23.94
CA ARG A 345 -25.89 -14.57 24.17
C ARG A 345 -25.85 -13.22 24.88
N ASP A 346 -24.96 -13.03 25.84
CA ASP A 346 -24.78 -11.73 26.50
C ASP A 346 -24.26 -10.65 25.55
N GLY A 347 -23.37 -11.00 24.62
CA GLY A 347 -22.88 -10.08 23.59
C GLY A 347 -24.00 -9.53 22.68
N VAL A 348 -24.83 -10.44 22.18
CA VAL A 348 -25.96 -10.05 21.33
C VAL A 348 -27.06 -9.34 22.12
N ARG A 349 -27.33 -9.77 23.36
CA ARG A 349 -28.26 -9.05 24.25
C ARG A 349 -27.79 -7.63 24.54
N ARG A 350 -26.50 -7.42 24.77
CA ARG A 350 -25.91 -6.09 24.94
C ARG A 350 -26.20 -5.19 23.74
N MET A 351 -26.11 -5.70 22.52
CA MET A 351 -26.46 -4.96 21.30
C MET A 351 -27.92 -4.49 21.31
N VAL A 352 -28.86 -5.32 21.77
CA VAL A 352 -30.28 -4.96 21.92
C VAL A 352 -30.49 -3.98 23.08
N ASP A 353 -29.91 -4.26 24.24
CA ASP A 353 -30.12 -3.50 25.47
C ASP A 353 -29.53 -2.08 25.39
N GLU A 354 -28.39 -1.92 24.70
CA GLU A 354 -27.73 -0.64 24.49
C GLU A 354 -28.15 0.05 23.18
N ASP A 355 -28.99 -0.59 22.36
CA ASP A 355 -29.57 -0.07 21.11
C ASP A 355 -28.52 0.55 20.17
N PHE A 356 -27.47 -0.22 19.85
CA PHE A 356 -26.45 0.18 18.88
C PHE A 356 -26.51 -0.65 17.59
N GLU A 357 -26.17 -0.01 16.46
CA GLU A 357 -26.13 -0.68 15.16
C GLU A 357 -24.84 -1.50 15.03
N GLY A 358 -24.97 -2.76 14.62
CA GLY A 358 -23.83 -3.68 14.54
C GLY A 358 -23.98 -4.75 13.47
N VAL A 359 -22.84 -5.29 13.06
CA VAL A 359 -22.74 -6.44 12.15
C VAL A 359 -22.17 -7.61 12.94
N ILE A 360 -22.98 -8.66 13.10
CA ILE A 360 -22.67 -9.78 13.99
C ILE A 360 -21.69 -10.74 13.29
N THR A 361 -20.47 -10.82 13.82
CA THR A 361 -19.48 -11.81 13.38
C THR A 361 -19.87 -13.22 13.83
N LEU A 362 -19.92 -14.16 12.88
CA LEU A 362 -20.20 -15.57 13.09
C LEU A 362 -18.93 -16.43 12.92
N GLY A 363 -19.00 -17.65 13.43
CA GLY A 363 -17.89 -18.59 13.51
C GLY A 363 -17.13 -18.48 14.83
N MET A 364 -16.05 -19.22 14.98
CA MET A 364 -15.17 -19.17 16.15
C MET A 364 -13.78 -19.57 15.71
N ARG A 365 -12.77 -18.77 16.10
CA ARG A 365 -11.35 -19.12 15.96
C ARG A 365 -10.73 -19.23 17.34
N GLY A 366 -9.52 -19.78 17.41
CA GLY A 366 -8.77 -19.88 18.66
C GLY A 366 -8.42 -18.49 19.20
N ASN A 367 -8.24 -18.41 20.52
CA ASN A 367 -7.93 -17.17 21.22
C ASN A 367 -6.52 -16.66 20.83
N GLY A 368 -6.42 -15.42 20.34
CA GLY A 368 -5.15 -14.79 19.96
C GLY A 368 -4.73 -15.03 18.50
N ASP A 369 -5.68 -14.98 17.57
CA ASP A 369 -5.56 -15.16 16.12
C ASP A 369 -5.11 -16.57 15.66
N VAL A 370 -5.29 -17.59 16.49
CA VAL A 370 -4.87 -18.97 16.21
C VAL A 370 -6.02 -19.88 15.76
N SER A 371 -5.69 -21.07 15.26
CA SER A 371 -6.70 -22.10 14.96
C SER A 371 -7.40 -22.62 16.22
N LEU A 372 -8.61 -23.15 16.09
CA LEU A 372 -9.35 -23.73 17.21
C LEU A 372 -8.56 -24.86 17.89
N PRO A 373 -8.48 -24.88 19.23
CA PRO A 373 -7.83 -25.98 19.97
C PRO A 373 -8.58 -27.32 19.83
N ASP A 374 -9.83 -27.26 19.33
CA ASP A 374 -10.73 -28.40 19.15
C ASP A 374 -10.51 -29.15 17.81
N GLY A 375 -9.58 -28.67 16.97
CA GLY A 375 -9.31 -29.21 15.64
C GLY A 375 -10.06 -28.48 14.52
N ASP A 376 -9.85 -28.91 13.27
CA ASP A 376 -10.30 -28.24 12.05
C ASP A 376 -11.43 -28.97 11.32
N GLY A 377 -12.47 -29.36 12.05
CA GLY A 377 -13.63 -30.08 11.50
C GLY A 377 -14.75 -29.18 10.99
N ILE A 378 -15.22 -29.39 9.75
CA ILE A 378 -16.42 -28.73 9.19
C ILE A 378 -17.64 -28.92 10.09
N GLU A 379 -17.85 -30.13 10.62
CA GLU A 379 -18.98 -30.45 11.50
C GLU A 379 -19.01 -29.57 12.77
N LEU A 380 -17.83 -29.27 13.33
CA LEU A 380 -17.72 -28.38 14.48
C LEU A 380 -18.12 -26.95 14.11
N MET A 381 -17.63 -26.45 12.97
CA MET A 381 -17.99 -25.12 12.48
C MET A 381 -19.50 -25.02 12.17
N GLU A 382 -20.09 -26.04 11.56
CA GLU A 382 -21.55 -26.11 11.34
C GLU A 382 -22.33 -26.06 12.66
N SER A 383 -21.88 -26.79 13.69
CA SER A 383 -22.48 -26.75 15.02
C SER A 383 -22.36 -25.39 15.70
N ILE A 384 -21.22 -24.72 15.53
CA ILE A 384 -20.98 -23.37 16.07
C ILE A 384 -21.94 -22.38 15.40
N LEU A 385 -21.98 -22.37 14.06
CA LEU A 385 -22.85 -21.49 13.29
C LEU A 385 -24.32 -21.72 13.62
N ALA A 386 -24.76 -22.98 13.73
CA ALA A 386 -26.13 -23.31 14.11
C ALA A 386 -26.48 -22.78 15.51
N SER A 387 -25.59 -22.93 16.48
CA SER A 387 -25.80 -22.44 17.85
C SER A 387 -25.85 -20.91 17.91
N GLN A 388 -25.00 -20.23 17.14
CA GLN A 388 -24.99 -18.78 17.05
C GLN A 388 -26.27 -18.24 16.43
N ARG A 389 -26.76 -18.90 15.37
CA ARG A 389 -28.04 -18.55 14.72
C ARG A 389 -29.22 -18.74 15.67
N GLU A 390 -29.27 -19.84 16.42
CA GLU A 390 -30.29 -20.05 17.45
C GLU A 390 -30.27 -18.92 18.51
N ILE A 391 -29.09 -18.54 18.99
CA ILE A 391 -28.95 -17.42 19.95
C ILE A 391 -29.49 -16.11 19.38
N ILE A 392 -29.24 -15.81 18.11
CA ILE A 392 -29.73 -14.59 17.46
C ILE A 392 -31.26 -14.62 17.35
N GLU A 393 -31.84 -15.73 16.89
CA GLU A 393 -33.30 -15.93 16.80
C GLU A 393 -33.99 -15.83 18.18
N GLU A 394 -33.34 -16.30 19.24
CA GLU A 394 -33.84 -16.19 20.61
C GLU A 394 -33.77 -14.77 21.18
N THR A 395 -32.86 -13.93 20.67
CA THR A 395 -32.53 -12.62 21.26
C THR A 395 -33.23 -11.45 20.57
N PHE A 396 -33.39 -11.51 19.24
CA PHE A 396 -34.03 -10.45 18.47
C PHE A 396 -35.49 -10.77 18.12
N ASP A 397 -36.35 -9.76 18.17
CA ASP A 397 -37.68 -9.83 17.57
C ASP A 397 -37.59 -9.57 16.06
N GLY A 398 -38.02 -10.51 15.21
CA GLY A 398 -38.12 -10.29 13.76
C GLY A 398 -37.58 -11.44 12.92
N ASP A 399 -37.32 -11.15 11.64
CA ASP A 399 -36.68 -12.09 10.71
C ASP A 399 -35.17 -11.97 10.86
N ILE A 400 -34.50 -13.09 11.20
CA ILE A 400 -33.04 -13.14 11.34
C ILE A 400 -32.30 -12.70 10.08
N THR A 401 -32.91 -12.82 8.90
CA THR A 401 -32.33 -12.40 7.63
C THR A 401 -32.24 -10.88 7.47
N GLU A 402 -32.91 -10.10 8.34
CA GLU A 402 -32.78 -8.64 8.41
C GLU A 402 -31.65 -8.19 9.35
N ILE A 403 -31.05 -9.11 10.12
CA ILE A 403 -29.97 -8.84 11.07
C ILE A 403 -28.62 -9.04 10.37
N PRO A 404 -27.80 -7.98 10.18
CA PRO A 404 -26.52 -8.09 9.47
C PRO A 404 -25.57 -9.07 10.16
N GLN A 405 -25.12 -10.07 9.41
CA GLN A 405 -24.23 -11.13 9.89
C GLN A 405 -23.11 -11.36 8.89
N VAL A 406 -21.91 -11.64 9.39
CA VAL A 406 -20.73 -11.93 8.56
C VAL A 406 -20.06 -13.23 8.97
N GLN A 407 -19.51 -13.94 8.00
CA GLN A 407 -18.51 -14.97 8.26
C GLN A 407 -17.26 -14.65 7.44
N THR A 408 -16.12 -14.51 8.13
CA THR A 408 -14.84 -14.17 7.51
C THR A 408 -14.00 -15.41 7.26
N LEU A 409 -13.58 -15.59 6.00
CA LEU A 409 -12.78 -16.74 5.55
C LEU A 409 -11.29 -16.50 5.78
N TYR A 410 -10.90 -16.25 7.03
CA TYR A 410 -9.51 -15.91 7.37
C TYR A 410 -8.66 -17.17 7.58
N LYS A 411 -7.43 -17.16 7.03
CA LYS A 411 -6.44 -18.26 7.10
C LYS A 411 -7.06 -19.65 6.90
N GLU A 412 -7.14 -20.44 7.96
CA GLU A 412 -7.60 -21.82 7.93
C GLU A 412 -9.10 -21.98 7.68
N VAL A 413 -9.91 -20.96 7.98
CA VAL A 413 -11.37 -20.99 7.76
C VAL A 413 -11.71 -21.05 6.27
N GLN A 414 -10.84 -20.49 5.41
CA GLN A 414 -10.97 -20.65 3.96
C GLN A 414 -10.92 -22.12 3.54
N ARG A 415 -10.19 -22.99 4.26
CA ARG A 415 -10.15 -24.44 3.94
C ARG A 415 -11.53 -25.09 4.08
N TYR A 416 -12.35 -24.64 5.03
CA TYR A 416 -13.73 -25.15 5.17
C TYR A 416 -14.57 -24.78 3.96
N TRP A 417 -14.42 -23.55 3.46
CA TRP A 417 -15.06 -23.11 2.23
C TRP A 417 -14.60 -23.97 1.03
N ASP A 418 -13.31 -24.20 0.88
CA ASP A 418 -12.77 -25.03 -0.21
C ASP A 418 -13.25 -26.49 -0.15
N GLN A 419 -13.53 -26.99 1.06
CA GLN A 419 -14.11 -28.32 1.29
C GLN A 419 -15.65 -28.38 1.20
N GLY A 420 -16.32 -27.26 0.95
CA GLY A 420 -17.75 -27.20 0.66
C GLY A 420 -18.64 -26.59 1.74
N LEU A 421 -18.10 -26.14 2.89
CA LEU A 421 -18.88 -25.39 3.87
C LEU A 421 -19.39 -24.09 3.24
N ARG A 422 -20.68 -23.82 3.38
CA ARG A 422 -21.30 -22.54 2.98
C ARG A 422 -22.14 -22.04 4.16
N PRO A 423 -21.96 -20.81 4.64
CA PRO A 423 -22.87 -20.23 5.64
C PRO A 423 -24.29 -20.10 5.07
N PRO A 424 -25.30 -19.77 5.90
CA PRO A 424 -26.64 -19.41 5.44
C PRO A 424 -26.62 -18.29 4.36
N GLU A 425 -27.60 -18.32 3.44
CA GLU A 425 -27.63 -17.44 2.24
C GLU A 425 -27.65 -15.94 2.55
N ASP A 426 -28.21 -15.54 3.70
CA ASP A 426 -28.31 -14.16 4.19
C ASP A 426 -27.02 -13.64 4.85
N VAL A 427 -26.08 -14.52 5.20
CA VAL A 427 -24.80 -14.15 5.82
C VAL A 427 -23.83 -13.64 4.75
N THR A 428 -23.27 -12.45 4.98
CA THR A 428 -22.22 -11.88 4.14
C THR A 428 -20.93 -12.68 4.30
N VAL A 429 -20.34 -13.12 3.19
CA VAL A 429 -19.04 -13.82 3.21
C VAL A 429 -17.92 -12.82 3.00
N ILE A 430 -16.98 -12.73 3.94
CA ILE A 430 -15.82 -11.85 3.83
C ILE A 430 -14.61 -12.64 3.31
N PHE A 431 -14.13 -12.28 2.14
CA PHE A 431 -12.85 -12.76 1.60
C PHE A 431 -11.71 -11.93 2.15
N CYS A 432 -10.58 -12.56 2.45
CA CYS A 432 -9.40 -11.85 2.94
C CYS A 432 -8.36 -11.72 1.83
N ASP A 433 -7.55 -10.67 1.90
CA ASP A 433 -6.24 -10.71 1.31
C ASP A 433 -5.32 -11.69 2.06
N ASP A 434 -4.07 -11.75 1.64
CA ASP A 434 -3.03 -12.56 2.27
C ASP A 434 -2.26 -11.80 3.36
N ASN A 435 -2.85 -10.76 3.92
CA ASN A 435 -2.23 -9.85 4.88
C ASN A 435 -1.12 -8.97 4.28
N TRP A 436 -0.93 -8.99 2.96
CA TRP A 436 0.05 -8.18 2.21
C TRP A 436 -0.59 -7.47 1.02
N GLY A 437 -1.92 -7.31 1.05
CA GLY A 437 -2.66 -6.61 0.01
C GLY A 437 -2.97 -7.44 -1.24
N ASN A 438 -2.80 -8.77 -1.25
CA ASN A 438 -3.16 -9.62 -2.40
C ASN A 438 -4.36 -10.52 -2.08
N MET A 439 -5.47 -10.31 -2.78
CA MET A 439 -6.71 -11.08 -2.58
C MET A 439 -6.50 -12.57 -2.77
N ARG A 440 -6.89 -13.37 -1.77
CA ARG A 440 -6.75 -14.85 -1.82
C ARG A 440 -7.83 -15.54 -2.62
N LYS A 441 -9.06 -15.01 -2.55
CA LYS A 441 -10.23 -15.51 -3.27
C LYS A 441 -11.18 -14.37 -3.65
N VAL A 442 -11.89 -14.58 -4.75
CA VAL A 442 -13.07 -13.80 -5.17
C VAL A 442 -14.24 -14.75 -5.41
N PRO A 443 -15.50 -14.26 -5.44
CA PRO A 443 -16.66 -15.08 -5.77
C PRO A 443 -16.49 -15.89 -7.06
N ASP A 444 -16.90 -17.16 -7.02
CA ASP A 444 -17.06 -17.95 -8.24
C ASP A 444 -18.33 -17.51 -8.97
N LEU A 445 -18.18 -16.76 -10.06
CA LEU A 445 -19.28 -16.25 -10.87
C LEU A 445 -20.11 -17.36 -11.56
N SER A 446 -19.68 -18.63 -11.50
CA SER A 446 -20.49 -19.76 -11.96
C SER A 446 -21.52 -20.23 -10.92
N LEU A 447 -21.38 -19.81 -9.67
CA LEU A 447 -22.33 -20.09 -8.60
C LEU A 447 -23.45 -19.02 -8.54
N PRO A 448 -24.63 -19.34 -8.01
CA PRO A 448 -25.68 -18.35 -7.79
C PRO A 448 -25.22 -17.22 -6.87
N GLU A 449 -25.69 -16.00 -7.14
CA GLU A 449 -25.52 -14.87 -6.23
C GLU A 449 -26.18 -15.17 -4.87
N ARG A 450 -25.50 -14.75 -3.79
CA ARG A 450 -25.97 -14.93 -2.41
C ARG A 450 -26.69 -13.68 -1.92
N ALA A 451 -27.77 -13.86 -1.14
CA ALA A 451 -28.55 -12.73 -0.62
C ALA A 451 -27.73 -11.83 0.32
N GLY A 452 -26.87 -12.43 1.15
CA GLY A 452 -25.93 -11.72 2.02
C GLY A 452 -24.76 -11.09 1.28
N GLY A 453 -24.54 -11.43 0.01
CA GLY A 453 -23.44 -10.97 -0.82
C GLY A 453 -22.04 -11.21 -0.22
N TYR A 454 -21.08 -10.38 -0.63
CA TYR A 454 -19.66 -10.56 -0.29
C TYR A 454 -19.01 -9.27 0.21
N GLY A 455 -17.98 -9.42 1.04
CA GLY A 455 -17.10 -8.34 1.49
C GLY A 455 -15.62 -8.70 1.42
N ILE A 456 -14.77 -7.73 1.76
CA ILE A 456 -13.32 -7.90 1.90
C ILE A 456 -12.81 -7.52 3.28
N TYR A 457 -11.74 -8.20 3.70
CA TYR A 457 -10.81 -7.76 4.73
C TYR A 457 -9.41 -7.63 4.09
N TYR A 458 -8.86 -6.42 4.09
CA TYR A 458 -7.61 -6.02 3.44
C TYR A 458 -6.59 -5.50 4.46
N HIS A 459 -5.31 -5.40 4.11
CA HIS A 459 -4.27 -4.91 5.05
C HIS A 459 -3.42 -3.78 4.48
N PHE A 460 -3.25 -2.73 5.28
CA PHE A 460 -2.20 -1.72 5.17
C PHE A 460 -1.16 -1.80 6.30
N ASP A 461 -1.46 -2.56 7.36
CA ASP A 461 -0.55 -2.91 8.47
C ASP A 461 -0.71 -4.41 8.79
N TYR A 462 0.33 -5.06 9.30
CA TYR A 462 0.25 -6.47 9.69
C TYR A 462 1.30 -6.91 10.70
N VAL A 463 0.87 -7.74 11.67
CA VAL A 463 1.73 -8.59 12.50
C VAL A 463 1.65 -10.07 12.08
N GLY A 464 2.74 -10.61 11.52
CA GLY A 464 2.87 -12.05 11.26
C GLY A 464 3.95 -12.45 10.25
N GLY A 465 3.69 -13.57 9.56
CA GLY A 465 4.63 -14.22 8.62
C GLY A 465 5.12 -13.33 7.48
N GLY A 466 6.29 -13.66 6.94
CA GLY A 466 7.07 -12.79 6.04
C GLY A 466 7.91 -11.77 6.80
N ARG A 467 7.28 -10.99 7.68
CA ARG A 467 7.79 -10.08 8.74
C ARG A 467 6.74 -8.98 8.94
N ASN A 468 6.53 -8.51 10.15
CA ASN A 468 5.60 -7.42 10.40
C ASN A 468 6.02 -6.14 9.64
N TYR A 469 5.05 -5.34 9.21
CA TYR A 469 5.27 -3.99 8.69
C TYR A 469 4.29 -3.04 9.39
N LYS A 470 4.83 -2.10 10.18
CA LYS A 470 4.05 -1.35 11.20
C LYS A 470 4.42 0.13 11.36
N TRP A 471 5.46 0.59 10.67
CA TRP A 471 6.11 1.87 11.02
C TRP A 471 5.58 3.08 10.23
N VAL A 472 5.61 2.99 8.90
CA VAL A 472 5.21 4.06 7.96
C VAL A 472 4.40 3.44 6.83
N ASP A 473 3.64 4.25 6.09
CA ASP A 473 2.92 3.83 4.87
C ASP A 473 3.84 3.03 3.94
N THR A 474 3.40 1.86 3.51
CA THR A 474 4.15 1.04 2.56
C THR A 474 3.33 0.63 1.33
N ILE A 475 2.31 1.41 1.01
CA ILE A 475 1.23 1.07 0.08
C ILE A 475 1.42 1.77 -1.27
N ASN A 476 1.23 1.01 -2.34
CA ASN A 476 1.21 1.53 -3.71
C ASN A 476 -0.23 1.56 -4.21
N LEU A 477 -0.72 2.77 -4.53
CA LEU A 477 -2.13 2.96 -4.90
C LEU A 477 -2.52 2.27 -6.21
N ALA A 478 -1.59 2.04 -7.15
CA ALA A 478 -1.88 1.29 -8.37
C ALA A 478 -2.14 -0.19 -8.05
N SER A 479 -1.37 -0.78 -7.12
CA SER A 479 -1.60 -2.14 -6.62
C SER A 479 -2.93 -2.22 -5.84
N THR A 480 -3.19 -1.26 -4.95
CA THR A 480 -4.46 -1.19 -4.21
C THR A 480 -5.65 -1.06 -5.15
N TRP A 481 -5.58 -0.14 -6.14
CA TRP A 481 -6.61 0.01 -7.16
C TRP A 481 -6.89 -1.29 -7.90
N GLU A 482 -5.84 -2.00 -8.34
CA GLU A 482 -5.99 -3.24 -9.10
C GLU A 482 -6.73 -4.33 -8.30
N GLN A 483 -6.42 -4.46 -7.01
CA GLN A 483 -7.08 -5.42 -6.12
C GLN A 483 -8.52 -5.01 -5.75
N LEU A 484 -8.76 -3.74 -5.44
CA LEU A 484 -10.12 -3.23 -5.18
C LEU A 484 -10.99 -3.29 -6.44
N HIS A 485 -10.40 -3.04 -7.61
CA HIS A 485 -11.07 -3.19 -8.91
C HIS A 485 -11.46 -4.63 -9.17
N LEU A 486 -10.54 -5.58 -8.93
CA LEU A 486 -10.85 -7.02 -8.99
C LEU A 486 -12.04 -7.36 -8.09
N CYS A 487 -12.01 -6.97 -6.82
CA CYS A 487 -13.11 -7.24 -5.88
C CYS A 487 -14.45 -6.68 -6.36
N HIS A 488 -14.47 -5.40 -6.77
CA HIS A 488 -15.70 -4.75 -7.23
C HIS A 488 -16.24 -5.40 -8.53
N GLN A 489 -15.39 -5.76 -9.49
CA GLN A 489 -15.82 -6.42 -10.72
C GLN A 489 -16.38 -7.84 -10.49
N TYR A 490 -16.01 -8.48 -9.38
CA TYR A 490 -16.55 -9.78 -8.95
C TYR A 490 -17.75 -9.65 -7.99
N GLY A 491 -18.35 -8.46 -7.87
CA GLY A 491 -19.57 -8.25 -7.09
C GLY A 491 -19.36 -8.21 -5.58
N ILE A 492 -18.13 -7.92 -5.12
CA ILE A 492 -17.84 -7.74 -3.70
C ILE A 492 -18.12 -6.29 -3.32
N ASP A 493 -19.32 -6.02 -2.80
CA ASP A 493 -19.83 -4.66 -2.55
C ASP A 493 -20.62 -4.52 -1.22
N ARG A 494 -20.68 -5.56 -0.38
CA ARG A 494 -21.47 -5.50 0.87
C ARG A 494 -20.69 -4.86 2.00
N LEU A 495 -19.46 -5.29 2.23
CA LEU A 495 -18.65 -4.84 3.36
C LEU A 495 -17.17 -4.78 3.00
N TRP A 496 -16.54 -3.62 3.09
CA TRP A 496 -15.10 -3.46 2.89
C TRP A 496 -14.47 -2.96 4.18
N MET A 497 -13.49 -3.72 4.67
CA MET A 497 -12.74 -3.48 5.90
C MET A 497 -11.24 -3.53 5.57
N VAL A 498 -10.45 -2.61 6.12
CA VAL A 498 -8.99 -2.61 5.98
C VAL A 498 -8.30 -2.45 7.33
N ASN A 499 -7.29 -3.27 7.63
CA ASN A 499 -6.40 -3.05 8.78
C ASN A 499 -5.51 -1.84 8.49
N VAL A 500 -5.54 -0.85 9.38
CA VAL A 500 -4.77 0.41 9.27
C VAL A 500 -3.77 0.58 10.41
N GLY A 501 -3.50 -0.47 11.18
CA GLY A 501 -2.61 -0.41 12.32
C GLY A 501 -3.08 0.64 13.34
N ASP A 502 -2.17 1.56 13.66
CA ASP A 502 -2.37 2.73 14.52
C ASP A 502 -3.22 3.86 13.90
N MET A 503 -3.76 3.66 12.68
CA MET A 503 -4.47 4.62 11.81
C MET A 503 -3.60 5.73 11.23
N LYS A 504 -2.80 6.41 12.07
CA LYS A 504 -1.79 7.34 11.54
C LYS A 504 -0.69 6.58 10.83
N ALA A 505 -0.06 7.24 9.87
CA ALA A 505 0.86 6.69 8.89
C ALA A 505 0.20 5.86 7.78
N GLU A 506 -1.13 5.81 7.70
CA GLU A 506 -1.88 5.16 6.60
C GLU A 506 -2.98 6.08 6.03
N GLU A 507 -2.85 7.40 6.21
CA GLU A 507 -3.91 8.39 5.92
C GLU A 507 -4.29 8.42 4.42
N MET A 508 -3.29 8.46 3.56
CA MET A 508 -3.46 8.50 2.11
C MET A 508 -4.09 7.20 1.56
N PRO A 509 -3.55 6.00 1.82
CA PRO A 509 -4.15 4.77 1.33
C PRO A 509 -5.54 4.50 1.95
N LEU A 510 -5.77 4.86 3.23
CA LEU A 510 -7.09 4.78 3.85
C LEU A 510 -8.11 5.69 3.15
N GLN A 511 -7.76 6.95 2.88
CA GLN A 511 -8.67 7.85 2.17
C GLN A 511 -8.96 7.33 0.76
N PHE A 512 -7.96 6.81 0.04
CA PHE A 512 -8.16 6.23 -1.28
C PHE A 512 -9.09 5.02 -1.22
N PHE A 513 -8.88 4.10 -0.28
CA PHE A 513 -9.72 2.92 -0.08
C PHE A 513 -11.19 3.30 0.11
N LEU A 514 -11.48 4.30 0.95
CA LEU A 514 -12.83 4.75 1.25
C LEU A 514 -13.45 5.56 0.10
N ASP A 515 -12.67 6.41 -0.57
CA ASP A 515 -13.13 7.16 -1.76
C ASP A 515 -13.42 6.21 -2.94
N TYR A 516 -12.62 5.15 -3.11
CA TYR A 516 -12.86 4.09 -4.10
C TYR A 516 -14.09 3.26 -3.74
N ALA A 517 -14.25 2.83 -2.47
CA ALA A 517 -15.43 2.11 -2.00
C ALA A 517 -16.75 2.91 -2.17
N TRP A 518 -16.66 4.24 -2.14
CA TRP A 518 -17.80 5.12 -2.39
C TRP A 518 -18.21 5.13 -3.87
N ASP A 519 -17.27 5.35 -4.79
CA ASP A 519 -17.54 5.42 -6.24
C ASP A 519 -16.38 4.85 -7.07
N PRO A 520 -16.31 3.51 -7.26
CA PRO A 520 -15.29 2.85 -8.06
C PRO A 520 -15.29 3.33 -9.52
N GLY A 521 -16.45 3.78 -10.04
CA GLY A 521 -16.59 4.28 -11.40
C GLY A 521 -15.97 5.65 -11.61
N ARG A 522 -15.77 6.43 -10.55
CA ARG A 522 -15.07 7.72 -10.59
C ARG A 522 -13.56 7.55 -10.71
N TRP A 523 -13.00 6.55 -10.05
CA TRP A 523 -11.56 6.36 -9.91
C TRP A 523 -11.06 5.22 -10.80
N THR A 524 -11.06 5.46 -12.12
CA THR A 524 -10.40 4.57 -13.07
C THR A 524 -8.88 4.69 -12.95
N LEU A 525 -8.15 3.70 -13.43
CA LEU A 525 -6.68 3.64 -13.36
C LEU A 525 -5.99 4.92 -13.88
N ASP A 526 -6.47 5.48 -14.99
CA ASP A 526 -5.94 6.71 -15.60
C ASP A 526 -6.21 7.99 -14.78
N ARG A 527 -6.98 7.87 -13.68
CA ARG A 527 -7.34 8.98 -12.79
C ARG A 527 -6.69 8.86 -11.41
N LEU A 528 -5.79 7.90 -11.17
CA LEU A 528 -5.07 7.80 -9.90
C LEU A 528 -4.21 9.04 -9.63
N GLY A 529 -3.44 9.52 -10.63
CA GLY A 529 -2.69 10.77 -10.49
C GLY A 529 -3.58 12.01 -10.26
N GLU A 530 -4.82 11.99 -10.78
CA GLU A 530 -5.79 13.04 -10.45
C GLU A 530 -6.23 12.96 -8.98
N TRP A 531 -6.43 11.73 -8.45
CA TRP A 531 -6.76 11.52 -7.04
C TRP A 531 -5.63 11.98 -6.12
N GLU A 532 -4.38 11.58 -6.40
CA GLU A 532 -3.19 11.96 -5.60
C GLU A 532 -3.01 13.47 -5.56
N ARG A 533 -3.11 14.14 -6.72
CA ARG A 533 -3.10 15.61 -6.80
C ARG A 533 -4.23 16.24 -5.98
N ARG A 534 -5.43 15.66 -5.99
CA ARG A 534 -6.58 16.19 -5.23
C ARG A 534 -6.40 15.98 -3.72
N TYR A 535 -5.83 14.87 -3.30
CA TYR A 535 -5.45 14.63 -1.90
C TYR A 535 -4.41 15.67 -1.44
N ALA A 536 -3.37 15.90 -2.24
CA ALA A 536 -2.38 16.93 -1.98
C ALA A 536 -3.00 18.34 -1.96
N GLU A 537 -3.87 18.65 -2.92
CA GLU A 537 -4.59 19.92 -2.96
C GLU A 537 -5.40 20.09 -1.68
N GLU A 538 -6.24 19.12 -1.31
CA GLU A 538 -7.06 19.15 -0.09
C GLU A 538 -6.26 19.52 1.16
N ASN A 539 -5.07 18.94 1.31
CA ASN A 539 -4.24 19.08 2.51
C ASN A 539 -3.24 20.24 2.48
N PHE A 540 -2.86 20.78 1.31
CA PHE A 540 -1.81 21.82 1.19
C PHE A 540 -2.17 23.01 0.29
N GLY A 541 -3.37 23.00 -0.28
CA GLY A 541 -3.81 23.99 -1.26
C GLY A 541 -3.29 23.71 -2.68
N PRO A 542 -3.78 24.48 -3.67
CA PRO A 542 -3.55 24.18 -5.09
C PRO A 542 -2.16 24.56 -5.62
N GLU A 543 -1.36 25.32 -4.88
CA GLU A 543 -0.09 25.88 -5.38
C GLU A 543 0.98 24.81 -5.59
N HIS A 544 1.09 23.86 -4.67
CA HIS A 544 2.07 22.77 -4.69
C HIS A 544 1.46 21.38 -4.88
N ALA A 545 0.14 21.30 -5.12
CA ALA A 545 -0.60 20.04 -5.20
C ALA A 545 -0.05 19.06 -6.24
N ASP A 546 0.36 19.54 -7.42
CA ASP A 546 0.94 18.68 -8.47
C ASP A 546 2.28 18.07 -7.99
N ALA A 547 3.13 18.88 -7.37
CA ALA A 547 4.45 18.44 -6.92
C ALA A 547 4.36 17.48 -5.72
N ILE A 548 3.48 17.76 -4.77
CA ILE A 548 3.25 16.88 -3.61
C ILE A 548 2.57 15.58 -4.05
N GLY A 549 1.60 15.65 -4.97
CA GLY A 549 0.96 14.46 -5.53
C GLY A 549 1.97 13.53 -6.21
N GLU A 550 2.86 14.07 -7.05
CA GLU A 550 3.94 13.30 -7.71
C GLU A 550 4.96 12.74 -6.69
N LEU A 551 5.28 13.51 -5.65
CA LEU A 551 6.17 13.08 -4.58
C LEU A 551 5.59 11.87 -3.82
N LEU A 552 4.32 11.93 -3.43
CA LEU A 552 3.61 10.85 -2.74
C LEU A 552 3.41 9.63 -3.65
N HIS A 553 3.15 9.85 -4.93
CA HIS A 553 3.14 8.78 -5.93
C HIS A 553 4.49 8.05 -5.96
N THR A 554 5.58 8.80 -6.15
CA THR A 554 6.94 8.25 -6.20
C THR A 554 7.31 7.54 -4.89
N TYR A 555 6.90 8.08 -3.74
CA TYR A 555 7.05 7.44 -2.43
C TYR A 555 6.42 6.03 -2.41
N GLY A 556 5.15 5.91 -2.80
CA GLY A 556 4.46 4.61 -2.85
C GLY A 556 5.12 3.61 -3.82
N VAL A 557 5.64 4.09 -4.95
CA VAL A 557 6.40 3.28 -5.91
C VAL A 557 7.69 2.74 -5.30
N LEU A 558 8.46 3.58 -4.60
CA LEU A 558 9.69 3.16 -3.95
C LEU A 558 9.43 2.22 -2.76
N GLN A 559 8.43 2.51 -1.92
CA GLN A 559 8.08 1.68 -0.76
C GLN A 559 7.63 0.28 -1.15
N ALA A 560 6.88 0.15 -2.24
CA ALA A 560 6.39 -1.16 -2.69
C ALA A 560 7.52 -2.13 -3.07
N ARG A 561 8.76 -1.66 -3.29
CA ARG A 561 9.88 -2.56 -3.60
C ARG A 561 10.27 -3.44 -2.43
N ARG A 562 10.24 -2.91 -1.21
CA ARG A 562 10.63 -3.60 0.02
C ARG A 562 10.17 -2.80 1.23
N LYS A 563 9.41 -3.46 2.12
CA LYS A 563 9.02 -2.85 3.41
C LYS A 563 10.27 -2.48 4.24
N PRO A 564 10.31 -1.34 4.94
CA PRO A 564 11.45 -0.87 5.71
C PRO A 564 12.07 -1.91 6.67
N GLU A 565 11.22 -2.65 7.38
CA GLU A 565 11.60 -3.67 8.35
C GLU A 565 12.34 -4.86 7.72
N LEU A 566 12.24 -5.03 6.39
CA LEU A 566 12.88 -6.10 5.63
C LEU A 566 14.20 -5.69 4.95
N LEU A 567 14.69 -4.46 5.17
CA LEU A 567 15.91 -3.96 4.50
C LEU A 567 17.22 -4.61 4.98
N ASN A 568 17.18 -5.39 6.07
CA ASN A 568 18.28 -6.25 6.52
C ASN A 568 18.06 -7.74 6.27
N ARG A 569 17.03 -8.11 5.50
CA ARG A 569 16.75 -9.50 5.11
C ARG A 569 17.04 -9.70 3.64
N ARG A 570 17.97 -10.58 3.31
CA ARG A 570 18.13 -11.15 1.97
C ARG A 570 17.44 -12.51 1.91
N ILE A 571 16.65 -12.73 0.86
CA ILE A 571 16.00 -14.01 0.59
C ILE A 571 16.65 -14.65 -0.64
N THR A 572 17.12 -15.89 -0.50
CA THR A 572 17.75 -16.64 -1.60
C THR A 572 17.17 -18.04 -1.72
N LEU A 573 17.50 -18.72 -2.82
CA LEU A 573 17.14 -20.11 -3.06
C LEU A 573 18.36 -21.01 -2.95
N ASP A 574 18.21 -22.13 -2.25
CA ASP A 574 19.17 -23.23 -2.28
C ASP A 574 19.01 -24.01 -3.60
N PRO A 575 20.00 -23.96 -4.52
CA PRO A 575 19.90 -24.62 -5.81
C PRO A 575 19.88 -26.16 -5.71
N GLY A 576 20.22 -26.73 -4.55
CA GLY A 576 20.17 -28.16 -4.30
C GLY A 576 18.79 -28.69 -3.90
N LYS A 577 17.80 -27.81 -3.73
CA LYS A 577 16.46 -28.16 -3.23
C LYS A 577 15.37 -27.78 -4.21
N ASP A 578 14.30 -28.58 -4.22
CA ASP A 578 13.13 -28.29 -5.03
C ASP A 578 12.25 -27.26 -4.33
N LEU A 579 12.18 -26.07 -4.93
CA LEU A 579 11.38 -24.97 -4.42
C LEU A 579 9.89 -25.36 -4.24
N ALA A 580 9.33 -26.15 -5.16
CA ALA A 580 7.90 -26.44 -5.17
C ALA A 580 7.48 -27.32 -3.97
N THR A 581 8.41 -28.09 -3.41
CA THR A 581 8.08 -29.14 -2.43
C THR A 581 8.87 -29.05 -1.12
N ASP A 582 9.98 -28.30 -1.07
CA ASP A 582 10.83 -28.15 0.12
C ASP A 582 10.85 -26.68 0.61
N PRO A 583 10.18 -26.34 1.74
CA PRO A 583 10.19 -24.98 2.27
C PRO A 583 11.57 -24.51 2.73
N THR A 584 12.53 -25.42 2.92
CA THR A 584 13.92 -25.07 3.26
C THR A 584 14.76 -24.73 2.02
N ALA A 585 14.17 -24.77 0.82
CA ALA A 585 14.74 -24.16 -0.38
C ALA A 585 14.80 -22.63 -0.25
N VAL A 586 13.88 -22.02 0.50
CA VAL A 586 13.90 -20.59 0.80
C VAL A 586 14.81 -20.34 2.01
N VAL A 587 15.84 -19.52 1.81
CA VAL A 587 16.84 -19.18 2.82
C VAL A 587 16.72 -17.70 3.18
N TYR A 588 16.53 -17.42 4.47
CA TYR A 588 16.55 -16.07 5.01
C TYR A 588 17.91 -15.76 5.62
N ASP A 589 18.47 -14.63 5.26
CA ASP A 589 19.65 -14.05 5.88
C ASP A 589 19.29 -12.65 6.41
N ASP A 590 19.04 -12.57 7.72
CA ASP A 590 18.73 -11.33 8.44
C ASP A 590 19.96 -10.48 8.75
N ARG A 591 21.11 -10.85 8.19
CA ARG A 591 22.38 -10.13 8.31
C ARG A 591 22.84 -9.58 6.96
N ALA A 592 21.94 -9.44 5.99
CA ALA A 592 22.26 -8.99 4.64
C ALA A 592 21.13 -8.15 4.04
N THR A 593 21.49 -7.08 3.33
CA THR A 593 20.53 -6.33 2.50
C THR A 593 20.03 -7.17 1.32
N PRO A 594 18.75 -7.02 0.90
CA PRO A 594 18.27 -7.62 -0.33
C PRO A 594 19.00 -7.08 -1.57
N PHE A 595 19.43 -5.81 -1.55
CA PHE A 595 20.03 -5.14 -2.70
C PHE A 595 21.51 -5.52 -2.88
N SER A 596 21.93 -5.70 -4.12
CA SER A 596 23.31 -6.09 -4.45
C SER A 596 24.29 -4.94 -4.19
N LEU A 597 25.33 -5.22 -3.41
CA LEU A 597 26.47 -4.31 -3.20
C LEU A 597 27.42 -4.28 -4.41
N THR A 598 27.44 -5.34 -5.22
CA THR A 598 28.43 -5.54 -6.30
C THR A 598 27.80 -5.59 -7.69
N GLY A 599 26.55 -6.03 -7.82
CA GLY A 599 25.84 -6.16 -9.09
C GLY A 599 25.12 -4.88 -9.49
N TYR A 600 25.37 -4.41 -10.72
CA TYR A 600 24.68 -3.29 -11.39
C TYR A 600 24.56 -2.00 -10.56
N ARG A 601 25.49 -1.77 -9.63
CA ARG A 601 25.47 -0.67 -8.63
C ARG A 601 24.10 -0.53 -7.94
N GLU A 602 23.44 -1.65 -7.66
CA GLU A 602 22.04 -1.64 -7.24
C GLU A 602 21.83 -0.89 -5.92
N MET A 603 22.57 -1.22 -4.86
CA MET A 603 22.41 -0.57 -3.56
C MET A 603 22.65 0.95 -3.64
N GLU A 604 23.66 1.39 -4.41
CA GLU A 604 23.94 2.81 -4.64
C GLU A 604 22.80 3.52 -5.36
N ARG A 605 22.24 2.91 -6.41
CA ARG A 605 21.14 3.50 -7.19
C ARG A 605 19.87 3.64 -6.38
N VAL A 606 19.46 2.60 -5.65
CA VAL A 606 18.23 2.65 -4.84
C VAL A 606 18.35 3.63 -3.69
N THR A 607 19.53 3.74 -3.07
CA THR A 607 19.78 4.75 -2.03
C THR A 607 19.70 6.16 -2.61
N ALA A 608 20.33 6.40 -3.77
CA ALA A 608 20.28 7.70 -4.43
C ALA A 608 18.88 8.08 -4.94
N GLU A 609 18.01 7.11 -5.26
CA GLU A 609 16.60 7.37 -5.59
C GLU A 609 15.85 7.94 -4.39
N TRP A 610 16.04 7.36 -3.21
CA TRP A 610 15.48 7.85 -1.97
C TRP A 610 16.03 9.21 -1.54
N GLU A 611 17.34 9.42 -1.61
CA GLU A 611 17.97 10.72 -1.30
C GLU A 611 17.47 11.84 -2.23
N ARG A 612 17.20 11.52 -3.51
CA ARG A 612 16.59 12.50 -4.44
C ARG A 612 15.15 12.82 -4.08
N LEU A 613 14.38 11.83 -3.64
CA LEU A 613 12.99 12.04 -3.21
C LEU A 613 12.94 12.90 -1.94
N ASP A 614 13.81 12.62 -0.97
CA ASP A 614 13.98 13.42 0.24
C ASP A 614 14.38 14.87 -0.06
N ALA A 615 15.39 15.07 -0.92
CA ALA A 615 15.78 16.41 -1.33
C ALA A 615 14.62 17.19 -2.00
N GLU A 616 13.77 16.51 -2.77
CA GLU A 616 12.58 17.12 -3.36
C GLU A 616 11.51 17.42 -2.29
N ALA A 617 11.28 16.51 -1.34
CA ALA A 617 10.38 16.71 -0.22
C ALA A 617 10.78 17.92 0.64
N GLN A 618 12.08 18.06 0.96
CA GLN A 618 12.60 19.23 1.68
C GLN A 618 12.42 20.51 0.87
N ARG A 619 12.75 20.49 -0.43
CA ARG A 619 12.59 21.65 -1.32
C ARG A 619 11.14 22.12 -1.43
N ILE A 620 10.19 21.20 -1.45
CA ILE A 620 8.76 21.52 -1.44
C ILE A 620 8.36 22.08 -0.07
N GLY A 621 8.77 21.43 1.02
CA GLY A 621 8.49 21.86 2.39
C GLY A 621 8.98 23.29 2.68
N ASP A 622 10.20 23.61 2.26
CA ASP A 622 10.81 24.94 2.39
C ASP A 622 10.05 26.04 1.61
N ALA A 623 9.29 25.65 0.58
CA ALA A 623 8.51 26.57 -0.25
C ALA A 623 7.07 26.76 0.25
N LEU A 624 6.57 25.89 1.13
CA LEU A 624 5.21 25.97 1.66
C LEU A 624 5.03 27.13 2.64
N ASP A 625 3.80 27.65 2.74
CA ASP A 625 3.44 28.57 3.81
C ASP A 625 3.68 27.87 5.17
N PRO A 626 4.39 28.49 6.12
CA PRO A 626 4.67 27.90 7.43
C PRO A 626 3.44 27.41 8.20
N ALA A 627 2.24 27.90 7.87
CA ALA A 627 1.00 27.38 8.42
C ALA A 627 0.79 25.88 8.13
N TRP A 628 1.37 25.34 7.06
CA TRP A 628 1.24 23.92 6.67
C TRP A 628 2.38 23.04 7.19
N SER A 629 3.40 23.60 7.84
CA SER A 629 4.64 22.86 8.16
C SER A 629 4.41 21.61 9.01
N GLU A 630 3.53 21.69 10.02
CA GLU A 630 3.26 20.54 10.90
C GLU A 630 2.52 19.42 10.17
N ALA A 631 1.53 19.78 9.34
CA ALA A 631 0.80 18.82 8.52
C ALA A 631 1.69 18.20 7.43
N TYR A 632 2.51 19.02 6.78
CA TYR A 632 3.43 18.57 5.75
C TYR A 632 4.49 17.62 6.33
N TYR A 633 4.98 17.91 7.54
CA TYR A 633 5.93 17.02 8.20
C TYR A 633 5.32 15.63 8.43
N GLN A 634 4.06 15.55 8.88
CA GLN A 634 3.39 14.29 9.20
C GLN A 634 2.99 13.48 7.96
N LEU A 635 2.32 14.13 7.00
CA LEU A 635 1.71 13.47 5.84
C LEU A 635 2.68 13.24 4.69
N VAL A 636 3.87 13.86 4.72
CA VAL A 636 4.82 13.84 3.61
C VAL A 636 6.26 13.68 4.09
N GLN A 637 6.81 14.70 4.74
CA GLN A 637 8.26 14.81 4.92
C GLN A 637 8.84 13.69 5.79
N TYR A 638 8.23 13.42 6.95
CA TYR A 638 8.74 12.41 7.89
C TYR A 638 8.84 11.03 7.23
N GLN A 639 7.80 10.62 6.50
CA GLN A 639 7.76 9.30 5.85
C GLN A 639 8.88 9.17 4.79
N VAL A 640 9.08 10.22 3.98
CA VAL A 640 10.12 10.25 2.95
C VAL A 640 11.52 10.33 3.57
N GLU A 641 11.75 11.30 4.45
CA GLU A 641 13.05 11.59 5.06
C GLU A 641 13.53 10.42 5.94
N ALA A 642 12.65 9.86 6.77
CA ALA A 642 13.02 8.74 7.63
C ALA A 642 13.30 7.47 6.84
N THR A 643 12.53 7.17 5.79
CA THR A 643 12.81 6.03 4.92
C THR A 643 14.09 6.24 4.12
N ALA A 644 14.34 7.43 3.58
CA ALA A 644 15.57 7.75 2.88
C ALA A 644 16.80 7.62 3.80
N ASN A 645 16.69 8.11 5.04
CA ASN A 645 17.72 7.92 6.06
C ASN A 645 17.97 6.44 6.36
N LEU A 646 16.93 5.60 6.43
CA LEU A 646 17.09 4.16 6.64
C LEU A 646 17.82 3.49 5.46
N TYR A 647 17.53 3.86 4.21
CA TYR A 647 18.28 3.36 3.06
C TYR A 647 19.76 3.78 3.11
N ALA A 648 20.04 5.04 3.46
CA ALA A 648 21.41 5.54 3.66
C ALA A 648 22.13 4.80 4.81
N LEU A 649 21.42 4.53 5.92
CA LEU A 649 21.90 3.71 7.04
C LEU A 649 22.28 2.32 6.56
N ARG A 650 21.38 1.62 5.85
CA ARG A 650 21.64 0.26 5.35
C ARG A 650 22.77 0.23 4.32
N TYR A 651 22.90 1.25 3.47
CA TYR A 651 24.03 1.34 2.55
C TYR A 651 25.35 1.43 3.31
N ALA A 652 25.46 2.37 4.26
CA ALA A 652 26.64 2.54 5.08
C ALA A 652 26.96 1.28 5.89
N GLU A 653 25.94 0.67 6.51
CA GLU A 653 26.07 -0.53 7.34
C GLU A 653 26.61 -1.72 6.56
N PHE A 654 25.94 -2.09 5.46
CA PHE A 654 26.33 -3.28 4.70
C PHE A 654 27.59 -3.05 3.86
N ALA A 655 27.86 -1.82 3.43
CA ALA A 655 29.15 -1.46 2.85
C ALA A 655 30.27 -1.57 3.90
N ALA A 656 30.09 -1.05 5.12
CA ALA A 656 31.07 -1.18 6.19
C ALA A 656 31.38 -2.65 6.51
N LEU A 657 30.34 -3.48 6.64
CA LEU A 657 30.47 -4.90 6.92
C LEU A 657 31.18 -5.66 5.79
N HIS A 658 30.84 -5.38 4.54
CA HIS A 658 31.50 -5.97 3.38
C HIS A 658 32.97 -5.54 3.30
N TYR A 659 33.25 -4.25 3.51
CA TYR A 659 34.60 -3.69 3.42
C TYR A 659 35.48 -4.12 4.59
N ALA A 660 34.90 -4.40 5.76
CA ALA A 660 35.61 -4.96 6.91
C ALA A 660 36.22 -6.33 6.58
N GLU A 661 35.51 -7.17 5.80
CA GLU A 661 36.02 -8.48 5.34
C GLU A 661 37.21 -8.35 4.40
N GLN A 662 37.28 -7.24 3.67
CA GLN A 662 38.38 -6.89 2.77
C GLN A 662 39.51 -6.14 3.50
N GLY A 663 39.30 -5.73 4.76
CA GLY A 663 40.25 -4.95 5.54
C GLY A 663 40.48 -3.54 4.98
N ARG A 664 39.44 -2.91 4.43
CA ARG A 664 39.52 -1.60 3.77
C ARG A 664 39.52 -0.45 4.77
N ALA A 665 40.42 0.53 4.60
CA ALA A 665 40.49 1.73 5.43
C ALA A 665 39.18 2.52 5.50
N LEU A 666 38.37 2.52 4.43
CA LEU A 666 37.06 3.17 4.38
C LEU A 666 36.02 2.56 5.35
N THR A 667 36.24 1.36 5.88
CA THR A 667 35.30 0.67 6.79
C THR A 667 34.93 1.52 8.00
N ASN A 668 35.90 2.19 8.63
CA ASN A 668 35.65 2.93 9.86
C ASN A 668 34.80 4.19 9.60
N GLU A 669 35.01 4.89 8.48
CA GLU A 669 34.19 6.05 8.08
C GLU A 669 32.74 5.63 7.80
N LEU A 670 32.53 4.48 7.16
CA LEU A 670 31.18 3.95 6.92
C LEU A 670 30.50 3.49 8.21
N ALA A 671 31.24 2.89 9.14
CA ALA A 671 30.71 2.54 10.45
C ALA A 671 30.28 3.80 11.24
N ASP A 672 31.07 4.88 11.17
CA ASP A 672 30.70 6.18 11.75
C ASP A 672 29.48 6.79 11.04
N ALA A 673 29.36 6.62 9.71
CA ALA A 673 28.18 7.04 8.97
C ALA A 673 26.92 6.25 9.37
N THR A 674 27.02 4.94 9.61
CA THR A 674 25.91 4.14 10.15
C THR A 674 25.44 4.66 11.50
N ASP A 675 26.37 4.93 12.42
CA ASP A 675 26.03 5.47 13.74
C ASP A 675 25.38 6.86 13.65
N ALA A 676 25.84 7.71 12.74
CA ALA A 676 25.25 9.02 12.48
C ALA A 676 23.81 8.91 11.92
N ARG A 677 23.58 8.02 10.94
CA ARG A 677 22.24 7.80 10.37
C ARG A 677 21.28 7.18 11.36
N PHE A 678 21.78 6.32 12.25
CA PHE A 678 20.99 5.80 13.36
C PHE A 678 20.61 6.92 14.34
N ALA A 679 21.54 7.83 14.66
CA ALA A 679 21.23 8.99 15.50
C ALA A 679 20.21 9.95 14.84
N ASP A 680 20.28 10.15 13.52
CA ASP A 680 19.31 10.96 12.78
C ASP A 680 17.90 10.35 12.84
N ASP A 681 17.77 9.02 12.71
CA ASP A 681 16.51 8.28 12.89
C ASP A 681 15.91 8.52 14.29
N GLN A 682 16.73 8.38 15.34
CA GLN A 682 16.28 8.62 16.71
C GLN A 682 15.85 10.08 16.93
N ALA A 683 16.58 11.03 16.34
CA ALA A 683 16.24 12.45 16.45
C ALA A 683 14.91 12.81 15.75
N MET A 684 14.62 12.20 14.59
CA MET A 684 13.34 12.39 13.90
C MET A 684 12.16 11.83 14.69
N SER A 685 12.31 10.62 15.25
CA SER A 685 11.31 10.03 16.16
C SER A 685 11.11 10.90 17.40
N ASP A 686 12.18 11.39 18.01
CA ASP A 686 12.12 12.28 19.17
C ASP A 686 11.42 13.61 18.87
N TYR A 687 11.68 14.20 17.69
CA TYR A 687 10.99 15.41 17.24
C TYR A 687 9.49 15.16 17.05
N TYR A 688 9.11 14.09 16.34
CA TYR A 688 7.71 13.73 16.14
C TYR A 688 7.00 13.52 17.48
N ASN A 689 7.63 12.79 18.39
CA ASN A 689 7.06 12.48 19.69
C ASN A 689 6.94 13.71 20.59
N ASN A 690 7.99 14.53 20.70
CA ASN A 690 8.07 15.49 21.80
C ASN A 690 7.95 16.96 21.40
N THR A 691 8.05 17.28 20.11
CA THR A 691 8.13 18.68 19.64
C THR A 691 7.00 19.03 18.68
N LEU A 692 6.73 18.16 17.71
CA LEU A 692 5.72 18.38 16.68
C LEU A 692 4.33 18.67 17.28
N SER A 693 3.67 19.71 16.78
CA SER A 693 2.32 20.10 17.19
C SER A 693 2.21 20.30 18.71
N ASP A 694 3.18 21.02 19.29
CA ASP A 694 3.32 21.26 20.73
C ASP A 694 3.33 19.97 21.58
N GLY A 695 3.90 18.89 21.04
CA GLY A 695 4.01 17.59 21.72
C GLY A 695 2.73 16.76 21.70
N LYS A 696 1.77 17.10 20.83
CA LYS A 696 0.50 16.37 20.69
C LYS A 696 0.71 14.88 20.45
N TRP A 697 1.76 14.48 19.72
CA TRP A 697 2.00 13.10 19.27
C TRP A 697 2.97 12.31 20.16
N GLN A 698 2.99 12.61 21.45
CA GLN A 698 3.88 11.96 22.41
C GLN A 698 3.81 10.43 22.38
N GLY A 699 4.92 9.81 21.97
CA GLY A 699 5.10 8.35 21.94
C GLY A 699 4.54 7.66 20.69
N PHE A 700 4.09 8.40 19.69
CA PHE A 700 3.52 7.82 18.47
C PHE A 700 4.57 7.15 17.57
N GLN A 701 5.76 7.74 17.42
CA GLN A 701 6.88 7.17 16.67
C GLN A 701 7.77 6.33 17.59
N THR A 702 7.22 5.24 18.13
CA THR A 702 7.93 4.30 19.03
C THR A 702 7.98 2.86 18.51
N GLN A 703 7.38 2.59 17.35
CA GLN A 703 7.46 1.29 16.69
C GLN A 703 8.91 0.98 16.30
N PRO A 704 9.50 -0.15 16.75
CA PRO A 704 10.82 -0.57 16.30
C PRO A 704 10.80 -1.00 14.83
N LYS A 705 11.84 -0.65 14.06
CA LYS A 705 11.93 -0.88 12.61
C LYS A 705 13.32 -1.29 12.10
N ILE A 706 14.36 -1.23 12.92
CA ILE A 706 15.76 -1.46 12.52
C ILE A 706 16.28 -2.81 13.03
N GLY A 707 15.98 -3.17 14.28
CA GLY A 707 16.63 -4.28 15.00
C GLY A 707 16.12 -5.70 14.71
N TYR A 708 15.35 -5.92 13.65
CA TYR A 708 14.76 -7.23 13.34
C TYR A 708 15.83 -8.30 13.02
N GLY A 709 15.54 -9.55 13.37
CA GLY A 709 16.36 -10.72 13.02
C GLY A 709 17.42 -11.14 14.02
N ASP A 710 17.62 -10.40 15.12
CA ASP A 710 18.58 -10.75 16.17
C ASP A 710 18.05 -11.85 17.10
N ILE A 711 18.12 -13.10 16.64
CA ILE A 711 17.67 -14.29 17.40
C ILE A 711 18.41 -14.43 18.72
N GLU A 712 19.71 -14.10 18.75
CA GLU A 712 20.54 -14.23 19.95
C GLU A 712 20.05 -13.31 21.06
N ARG A 713 19.55 -12.14 20.70
CA ARG A 713 19.06 -11.12 21.62
C ARG A 713 17.58 -11.22 21.95
N TYR A 714 16.73 -11.41 20.95
CA TYR A 714 15.27 -11.31 21.09
C TYR A 714 14.55 -12.67 21.03
N GLY A 715 15.28 -13.77 20.79
CA GLY A 715 14.73 -15.11 20.75
C GLY A 715 14.22 -15.54 19.36
N PRO A 716 13.56 -16.70 19.27
CA PRO A 716 13.25 -17.35 17.99
C PRO A 716 12.27 -16.59 17.10
N ASP A 717 11.50 -15.66 17.66
CA ASP A 717 10.52 -14.86 16.91
C ASP A 717 11.11 -13.60 16.26
N ALA A 718 12.34 -13.21 16.64
CA ALA A 718 13.05 -12.05 16.10
C ALA A 718 13.05 -11.94 14.56
N PRO A 719 13.06 -13.04 13.78
CA PRO A 719 12.99 -12.96 12.32
C PRO A 719 11.70 -12.32 11.80
N TRP A 720 10.54 -12.57 12.42
CA TRP A 720 9.24 -12.10 11.92
C TRP A 720 8.64 -10.99 12.80
N GLN A 721 8.88 -11.06 14.11
CA GLN A 721 8.36 -10.14 15.13
C GLN A 721 9.34 -8.99 15.42
N GLN A 722 8.80 -7.85 15.84
CA GLN A 722 9.56 -6.69 16.29
C GLN A 722 10.43 -7.02 17.51
N PRO A 723 11.57 -6.32 17.70
CA PRO A 723 12.29 -6.31 18.97
C PRO A 723 11.36 -6.11 20.17
N GLN A 724 11.24 -7.13 21.02
CA GLN A 724 10.36 -7.10 22.18
C GLN A 724 10.84 -7.99 23.33
N THR A 725 10.32 -7.73 24.53
CA THR A 725 10.48 -8.62 25.70
C THR A 725 9.62 -9.88 25.56
N PRO A 726 9.85 -10.94 26.37
CA PRO A 726 8.94 -12.09 26.44
C PRO A 726 7.48 -11.72 26.76
N ASP A 727 7.24 -10.61 27.48
CA ASP A 727 5.90 -10.10 27.81
C ASP A 727 5.34 -9.14 26.73
N HIS A 728 5.82 -9.23 25.49
CA HIS A 728 5.34 -8.46 24.32
C HIS A 728 5.48 -6.93 24.40
N VAL A 729 6.39 -6.42 25.24
CA VAL A 729 6.73 -4.99 25.28
C VAL A 729 7.79 -4.68 24.24
N ALA A 730 7.50 -3.75 23.33
CA ALA A 730 8.44 -3.24 22.33
C ALA A 730 9.73 -2.71 22.96
N LEU A 731 10.88 -3.02 22.36
CA LEU A 731 12.19 -2.56 22.79
C LEU A 731 12.75 -1.51 21.83
N PRO A 732 13.58 -0.55 22.30
CA PRO A 732 14.23 0.41 21.42
C PRO A 732 15.02 -0.26 20.31
N ASP A 733 15.08 0.40 19.15
CA ASP A 733 15.85 -0.06 18.00
C ASP A 733 17.35 -0.14 18.29
N GLU A 734 18.01 -1.06 17.61
CA GLU A 734 19.47 -1.11 17.49
C GLU A 734 19.85 -1.53 16.06
N VAL A 735 21.03 -1.09 15.62
CA VAL A 735 21.58 -1.51 14.33
C VAL A 735 21.92 -2.99 14.37
N PHE A 736 21.21 -3.78 13.55
CA PHE A 736 21.47 -5.19 13.38
C PHE A 736 21.60 -5.56 11.89
N PRO A 737 22.70 -6.25 11.52
CA PRO A 737 23.84 -6.66 12.35
C PRO A 737 24.78 -5.49 12.73
N ALA A 738 25.37 -5.55 13.93
CA ALA A 738 26.26 -4.49 14.39
C ALA A 738 27.46 -4.28 13.43
N VAL A 739 27.74 -3.02 13.09
CA VAL A 739 28.86 -2.64 12.22
C VAL A 739 30.22 -3.01 12.82
N ARG A 740 31.19 -3.29 11.96
CA ARG A 740 32.56 -3.63 12.34
C ARG A 740 33.49 -2.43 12.11
N ARG A 741 34.40 -2.21 13.06
CA ARG A 741 35.54 -1.30 12.93
C ARG A 741 36.83 -2.12 12.90
N ILE A 742 37.81 -1.67 12.13
CA ILE A 742 39.07 -2.38 11.93
C ILE A 742 40.27 -1.54 12.35
N GLU A 743 41.31 -2.22 12.84
CA GLU A 743 42.64 -1.64 13.03
C GLU A 743 43.44 -1.80 11.74
N LEU A 744 44.04 -0.71 11.28
CA LEU A 744 44.86 -0.70 10.06
C LEU A 744 46.31 -1.01 10.39
N ALA A 745 46.95 -1.84 9.57
CA ALA A 745 48.37 -2.12 9.69
C ALA A 745 49.21 -0.85 9.46
N GLU A 746 50.37 -0.74 10.11
CA GLU A 746 51.28 0.39 9.88
C GLU A 746 51.88 0.32 8.47
N GLY A 747 51.84 1.44 7.74
CA GLY A 747 52.36 1.56 6.37
C GLY A 747 51.28 1.44 5.30
N PRO A 748 51.66 1.47 4.02
CA PRO A 748 50.71 1.33 2.91
C PRO A 748 50.50 -0.14 2.54
N GLU A 749 49.25 -0.53 2.27
CA GLU A 749 48.94 -1.87 1.75
C GLU A 749 47.81 -1.77 0.71
N MET A 750 48.10 -2.14 -0.53
CA MET A 750 47.13 -2.08 -1.63
C MET A 750 46.24 -3.31 -1.69
N GLY A 751 44.93 -3.09 -1.83
CA GLY A 751 43.97 -4.06 -2.32
C GLY A 751 43.27 -3.57 -3.58
N VAL A 752 42.78 -4.50 -4.40
CA VAL A 752 42.00 -4.20 -5.61
C VAL A 752 40.69 -4.97 -5.58
N ALA A 753 39.56 -4.28 -5.78
CA ALA A 753 38.24 -4.88 -6.00
C ALA A 753 37.74 -4.50 -7.39
N ILE A 754 36.79 -5.28 -7.93
CA ILE A 754 36.25 -5.07 -9.26
C ILE A 754 34.73 -5.15 -9.25
N ASP A 755 34.10 -4.43 -10.17
CA ASP A 755 32.65 -4.47 -10.38
C ASP A 755 32.12 -5.91 -10.55
N GLY A 756 30.97 -6.21 -9.97
CA GLY A 756 30.35 -7.54 -10.04
C GLY A 756 30.98 -8.63 -9.16
N SER A 757 32.00 -8.33 -8.34
CA SER A 757 32.66 -9.32 -7.48
C SER A 757 32.72 -8.90 -6.02
N THR A 758 32.48 -9.85 -5.11
CA THR A 758 32.75 -9.68 -3.66
C THR A 758 34.21 -9.98 -3.30
N ALA A 759 34.95 -10.62 -4.21
CA ALA A 759 36.36 -10.97 -4.03
C ALA A 759 37.26 -9.73 -4.22
N TRP A 760 38.48 -9.83 -3.70
CA TRP A 760 39.49 -8.79 -3.83
C TRP A 760 40.89 -9.39 -3.97
N TRP A 761 41.79 -8.63 -4.58
CA TRP A 761 43.13 -9.08 -4.96
C TRP A 761 44.23 -8.30 -4.23
N PRO A 762 45.37 -8.96 -3.91
CA PRO A 762 45.77 -10.31 -4.36
C PRO A 762 45.30 -11.48 -3.47
N HIS A 763 44.29 -11.29 -2.61
CA HIS A 763 43.81 -12.36 -1.73
C HIS A 763 43.13 -13.52 -2.47
N ALA A 764 42.23 -13.20 -3.40
CA ALA A 764 41.58 -14.15 -4.27
C ALA A 764 42.60 -14.87 -5.17
N GLN A 765 42.34 -16.15 -5.45
CA GLN A 765 43.23 -17.00 -6.27
C GLN A 765 42.77 -17.06 -7.73
N GLU A 766 41.49 -16.82 -7.97
CA GLU A 766 40.90 -16.68 -9.29
C GLU A 766 41.35 -15.37 -9.97
N PRO A 767 41.38 -15.31 -11.32
CA PRO A 767 41.70 -14.07 -12.02
C PRO A 767 40.67 -12.97 -11.76
N ALA A 768 41.14 -11.74 -11.51
CA ALA A 768 40.28 -10.56 -11.44
C ALA A 768 39.67 -10.28 -12.82
N THR A 769 38.41 -10.65 -13.04
CA THR A 769 37.76 -10.51 -14.36
C THR A 769 36.53 -9.64 -14.26
N LEU A 770 36.54 -8.50 -14.95
CA LEU A 770 35.40 -7.60 -15.02
C LEU A 770 34.23 -8.23 -15.79
N PRO A 771 32.99 -7.75 -15.56
CA PRO A 771 31.85 -8.09 -16.39
C PRO A 771 32.14 -7.72 -17.85
N GLN A 772 31.82 -8.62 -18.79
CA GLN A 772 32.12 -8.43 -20.22
C GLN A 772 31.60 -7.08 -20.72
N PHE A 773 32.40 -6.34 -21.48
CA PHE A 773 32.00 -5.08 -22.12
C PHE A 773 31.36 -5.34 -23.49
N GLY A 774 30.27 -4.63 -23.79
CA GLY A 774 29.64 -4.66 -25.12
C GLY A 774 29.15 -3.29 -25.57
N PRO A 775 29.07 -3.00 -26.88
CA PRO A 775 28.66 -1.67 -27.38
C PRO A 775 27.18 -1.35 -27.13
N TYR A 776 26.41 -2.32 -26.64
CA TYR A 776 24.96 -2.25 -26.44
C TYR A 776 24.54 -2.43 -24.97
N GLN A 777 25.51 -2.46 -24.04
CA GLN A 777 25.22 -2.60 -22.62
C GLN A 777 24.41 -1.43 -22.07
N SER A 778 23.50 -1.73 -21.15
CA SER A 778 22.71 -0.75 -20.39
C SER A 778 23.08 -0.70 -18.91
N GLN A 779 23.87 -1.67 -18.42
CA GLN A 779 24.36 -1.62 -17.05
C GLN A 779 25.25 -0.39 -16.82
N PRO A 780 25.32 0.13 -15.57
CA PRO A 780 26.25 1.19 -15.21
C PRO A 780 27.69 0.84 -15.60
N THR A 781 28.52 1.88 -15.80
CA THR A 781 29.91 1.69 -16.19
C THR A 781 30.66 0.82 -15.18
N GLN A 782 31.34 -0.22 -15.66
CA GLN A 782 32.14 -1.09 -14.80
C GLN A 782 33.34 -0.32 -14.21
N TYR A 783 33.81 -0.76 -13.06
CA TYR A 783 34.87 -0.07 -12.33
C TYR A 783 35.91 -1.03 -11.72
N ILE A 784 37.08 -0.46 -11.43
CA ILE A 784 38.13 -1.04 -10.59
C ILE A 784 38.24 -0.14 -9.36
N GLU A 785 38.23 -0.73 -8.18
CA GLU A 785 38.50 -0.03 -6.92
C GLU A 785 39.89 -0.36 -6.43
N VAL A 786 40.73 0.66 -6.25
CA VAL A 786 42.03 0.56 -5.58
C VAL A 786 41.84 1.09 -4.16
N PHE A 787 42.09 0.25 -3.16
CA PHE A 787 41.83 0.59 -1.77
C PHE A 787 43.03 0.33 -0.87
N ASN A 788 43.08 1.08 0.24
CA ASN A 788 44.11 0.93 1.25
C ASN A 788 43.65 -0.02 2.36
N ARG A 789 44.58 -0.84 2.83
CA ARG A 789 44.41 -1.74 3.99
C ARG A 789 45.36 -1.38 5.14
N GLY A 790 46.29 -0.46 4.88
CA GLY A 790 47.22 0.09 5.87
C GLY A 790 46.86 1.53 6.25
N SER A 791 47.62 2.11 7.18
CA SER A 791 47.40 3.44 7.74
C SER A 791 48.12 4.58 7.02
N ALA A 792 49.00 4.27 6.04
CA ALA A 792 49.68 5.28 5.24
C ALA A 792 49.18 5.30 3.80
N PRO A 793 49.01 6.49 3.18
CA PRO A 793 48.59 6.60 1.78
C PRO A 793 49.69 6.10 0.83
N PHE A 794 49.30 5.70 -0.39
CA PHE A 794 50.24 5.27 -1.43
C PHE A 794 49.87 5.75 -2.82
N GLU A 795 50.87 5.85 -3.70
CA GLU A 795 50.69 6.13 -5.11
C GLU A 795 50.24 4.86 -5.86
N TYR A 796 49.33 5.01 -6.82
CA TYR A 796 48.85 3.94 -7.68
C TYR A 796 48.84 4.35 -9.16
N ALA A 797 48.85 3.35 -10.05
CA ALA A 797 48.62 3.52 -11.48
C ALA A 797 47.79 2.35 -12.02
N ILE A 798 46.91 2.62 -12.98
CA ILE A 798 46.03 1.67 -13.67
C ILE A 798 46.28 1.81 -15.17
N GLU A 799 46.91 0.79 -15.75
CA GLU A 799 47.42 0.84 -17.12
C GLU A 799 46.77 -0.26 -17.97
N PRO A 800 45.77 0.08 -18.81
CA PRO A 800 45.25 -0.84 -19.81
C PRO A 800 46.32 -1.20 -20.85
N ALA A 801 46.37 -2.47 -21.24
CA ALA A 801 47.32 -2.95 -22.27
C ALA A 801 47.00 -2.40 -23.67
N GLU A 802 45.79 -1.89 -23.88
CA GLU A 802 45.27 -1.48 -25.18
C GLU A 802 44.76 -0.03 -25.14
N PRO A 803 45.08 0.82 -26.12
CA PRO A 803 44.76 2.25 -26.11
C PRO A 803 43.27 2.56 -26.30
N TRP A 804 42.49 1.57 -26.72
CA TRP A 804 41.03 1.67 -26.89
C TRP A 804 40.26 1.26 -25.62
N VAL A 805 40.95 0.88 -24.55
CA VAL A 805 40.40 0.79 -23.19
C VAL A 805 40.92 1.99 -22.39
N THR A 806 40.02 2.74 -21.76
CA THR A 806 40.39 3.92 -20.97
C THR A 806 39.85 3.83 -19.55
N VAL A 807 40.55 4.46 -18.62
CA VAL A 807 40.26 4.39 -17.18
C VAL A 807 40.24 5.79 -16.60
N THR A 808 39.19 6.14 -15.85
CA THR A 808 39.14 7.40 -15.09
C THR A 808 40.02 7.31 -13.85
N HIS A 809 40.64 8.42 -13.44
CA HIS A 809 41.57 8.44 -12.30
C HIS A 809 42.66 7.35 -12.42
N ALA A 810 43.26 7.19 -13.60
CA ALA A 810 44.22 6.13 -13.89
C ALA A 810 45.53 6.19 -13.07
N SER A 811 45.81 7.28 -12.35
CA SER A 811 46.92 7.34 -11.40
C SER A 811 46.66 8.44 -10.36
N GLY A 812 47.32 8.33 -9.21
CA GLY A 812 47.21 9.31 -8.13
C GLY A 812 47.61 8.69 -6.80
N THR A 813 47.10 9.26 -5.71
CA THR A 813 47.31 8.77 -4.34
C THR A 813 46.01 8.17 -3.79
N VAL A 814 46.08 7.01 -3.15
CA VAL A 814 44.98 6.39 -2.39
C VAL A 814 45.24 6.59 -0.91
N ASP A 815 44.31 7.25 -0.23
CA ASP A 815 44.28 7.33 1.24
C ASP A 815 43.41 6.19 1.81
N THR A 816 42.13 6.17 1.47
CA THR A 816 41.19 5.09 1.83
C THR A 816 40.81 4.23 0.62
N GLN A 817 40.25 4.85 -0.41
CA GLN A 817 39.88 4.20 -1.66
C GLN A 817 39.82 5.19 -2.83
N VAL A 818 40.14 4.72 -4.04
CA VAL A 818 39.75 5.35 -5.31
C VAL A 818 38.97 4.36 -6.18
N ARG A 819 37.84 4.82 -6.74
CA ARG A 819 37.09 4.11 -7.79
C ARG A 819 37.45 4.67 -9.17
N ALA A 820 37.86 3.79 -10.07
CA ALA A 820 38.28 4.07 -11.42
C ALA A 820 37.34 3.37 -12.42
N GLU A 821 36.61 4.15 -13.22
CA GLU A 821 35.66 3.62 -14.20
C GLU A 821 36.37 3.22 -15.49
N VAL A 822 36.03 2.05 -16.03
CA VAL A 822 36.64 1.47 -17.23
C VAL A 822 35.69 1.62 -18.42
N THR A 823 36.17 2.11 -19.55
CA THR A 823 35.38 2.28 -20.77
C THR A 823 36.12 1.75 -22.01
N VAL A 824 35.35 1.37 -23.03
CA VAL A 824 35.85 0.78 -24.27
C VAL A 824 35.43 1.63 -25.48
N ASP A 825 36.39 2.04 -26.31
CA ASP A 825 36.12 2.60 -27.63
C ASP A 825 35.87 1.46 -28.65
N PHE A 826 34.60 1.11 -28.81
CA PHE A 826 34.18 0.06 -29.75
C PHE A 826 34.42 0.38 -31.23
N SER A 827 34.77 1.61 -31.57
CA SER A 827 35.17 1.97 -32.94
C SER A 827 36.61 1.53 -33.26
N ALA A 828 37.45 1.39 -32.23
CA ALA A 828 38.84 0.95 -32.31
C ALA A 828 39.06 -0.49 -31.83
N ALA A 829 38.18 -1.00 -30.96
CA ALA A 829 38.25 -2.37 -30.46
C ALA A 829 38.12 -3.43 -31.60
N PRO A 830 38.89 -4.53 -31.57
CA PRO A 830 38.75 -5.63 -32.53
C PRO A 830 37.33 -6.20 -32.55
N ARG A 831 36.92 -6.76 -33.71
CA ARG A 831 35.64 -7.49 -33.81
C ARG A 831 35.76 -8.88 -33.18
N GLY A 832 34.67 -9.37 -32.61
CA GLY A 832 34.61 -10.65 -31.89
C GLY A 832 34.89 -10.46 -30.41
N GLU A 833 35.32 -11.55 -29.76
CA GLU A 833 35.72 -11.56 -28.36
C GLU A 833 37.21 -11.27 -28.22
N THR A 834 37.57 -10.44 -27.24
CA THR A 834 38.96 -10.16 -26.85
C THR A 834 38.99 -9.95 -25.34
N THR A 835 40.08 -10.30 -24.67
CA THR A 835 40.28 -9.97 -23.25
C THR A 835 41.48 -9.05 -23.13
N VAL A 836 41.30 -7.87 -22.53
CA VAL A 836 42.34 -6.86 -22.35
C VAL A 836 42.86 -6.91 -20.92
N PRO A 837 44.15 -7.20 -20.70
CA PRO A 837 44.77 -7.02 -19.39
C PRO A 837 44.85 -5.54 -19.02
N ILE A 838 44.58 -5.23 -17.75
CA ILE A 838 44.72 -3.92 -17.12
C ILE A 838 45.60 -4.12 -15.89
N THR A 839 46.77 -3.50 -15.86
CA THR A 839 47.70 -3.62 -14.74
C THR A 839 47.45 -2.52 -13.72
N VAL A 840 47.11 -2.92 -12.48
CA VAL A 840 47.05 -2.01 -11.33
C VAL A 840 48.35 -2.14 -10.55
N SER A 841 49.10 -1.04 -10.41
CA SER A 841 50.37 -0.98 -9.68
C SER A 841 50.23 -0.12 -8.43
N GLY A 842 50.90 -0.51 -7.34
CA GLY A 842 50.88 0.18 -6.06
C GLY A 842 52.25 0.19 -5.35
N PRO A 843 52.27 0.32 -4.00
CA PRO A 843 53.49 0.47 -3.23
C PRO A 843 54.36 -0.80 -3.31
N ASP A 844 55.68 -0.64 -3.07
CA ASP A 844 56.66 -1.73 -3.00
C ASP A 844 56.68 -2.68 -4.21
N GLY A 845 56.23 -2.20 -5.38
CA GLY A 845 56.16 -2.98 -6.61
C GLY A 845 54.99 -3.98 -6.65
N ALA A 846 53.99 -3.82 -5.76
CA ALA A 846 52.77 -4.62 -5.79
C ALA A 846 52.00 -4.38 -7.08
N THR A 847 51.54 -5.46 -7.71
CA THR A 847 50.74 -5.41 -8.94
C THR A 847 49.58 -6.39 -8.89
N VAL A 848 48.43 -5.98 -9.41
CA VAL A 848 47.27 -6.84 -9.68
C VAL A 848 46.93 -6.72 -11.17
N GLU A 849 46.73 -7.85 -11.85
CA GLU A 849 46.21 -7.88 -13.22
C GLU A 849 44.69 -8.04 -13.17
N VAL A 850 43.97 -7.10 -13.80
CA VAL A 850 42.53 -7.16 -14.01
C VAL A 850 42.26 -7.42 -15.49
N LEU A 851 41.42 -8.40 -15.79
CA LEU A 851 41.02 -8.78 -17.14
C LEU A 851 39.70 -8.08 -17.49
N ALA A 852 39.67 -7.40 -18.64
CA ALA A 852 38.48 -6.81 -19.21
C ALA A 852 38.05 -7.60 -20.47
N PRO A 853 37.09 -8.53 -20.37
CA PRO A 853 36.52 -9.20 -21.53
C PRO A 853 35.70 -8.22 -22.35
N VAL A 854 35.86 -8.22 -23.67
CA VAL A 854 35.20 -7.29 -24.60
C VAL A 854 34.58 -8.09 -25.73
N PHE A 855 33.30 -7.89 -25.97
CA PHE A 855 32.58 -8.44 -27.12
C PHE A 855 32.13 -7.33 -28.05
N ASN A 856 32.72 -7.28 -29.24
CA ASN A 856 32.34 -6.36 -30.30
C ASN A 856 31.70 -7.14 -31.46
N PRO A 857 30.35 -7.21 -31.56
CA PRO A 857 29.68 -7.98 -32.60
C PRO A 857 29.93 -7.42 -34.01
N GLY A 858 30.42 -6.19 -34.16
CA GLY A 858 30.68 -5.53 -35.45
C GLY A 858 29.43 -5.23 -36.29
N THR A 859 28.25 -5.74 -35.89
CA THR A 859 26.95 -5.45 -36.49
C THR A 859 26.48 -4.10 -35.98
N PRO A 860 26.27 -3.07 -36.84
CA PRO A 860 25.85 -1.75 -36.39
C PRO A 860 24.40 -1.74 -35.91
N ARG A 861 24.08 -0.95 -34.87
CA ARG A 861 22.75 -0.82 -34.25
C ARG A 861 21.57 -0.74 -35.23
N ARG A 862 21.73 -0.04 -36.36
CA ARG A 862 20.70 0.10 -37.42
C ARG A 862 20.31 -1.20 -38.13
N ARG A 863 21.03 -2.31 -37.89
CA ARG A 863 20.75 -3.65 -38.43
C ARG A 863 20.24 -4.61 -37.36
N LEU A 864 20.14 -4.14 -36.12
CA LEU A 864 19.57 -4.88 -35.00
C LEU A 864 18.12 -4.39 -34.83
N SER A 865 17.33 -5.20 -34.14
CA SER A 865 15.93 -4.87 -33.89
C SER A 865 15.51 -5.28 -32.48
N GLY A 866 14.57 -4.53 -31.89
CA GLY A 866 14.09 -4.80 -30.55
C GLY A 866 15.18 -4.68 -29.48
N PHE A 867 15.03 -5.38 -28.36
CA PHE A 867 16.00 -5.37 -27.26
C PHE A 867 17.25 -6.16 -27.60
N ILE A 868 18.42 -5.57 -27.40
CA ILE A 868 19.70 -6.13 -27.84
C ILE A 868 20.41 -6.83 -26.68
N GLU A 869 20.90 -8.05 -26.92
CA GLU A 869 21.77 -8.76 -25.98
C GLU A 869 23.08 -8.01 -25.72
N ALA A 870 23.41 -7.86 -24.44
CA ALA A 870 24.70 -7.39 -23.96
C ALA A 870 24.96 -7.98 -22.57
N ASN A 871 26.24 -8.17 -22.22
CA ASN A 871 26.66 -8.66 -20.90
C ASN A 871 26.06 -10.04 -20.52
N GLY A 872 25.67 -10.84 -21.52
CA GLY A 872 25.08 -12.17 -21.31
C GLY A 872 23.62 -12.16 -20.84
N TYR A 873 22.86 -11.08 -21.12
CA TYR A 873 21.41 -11.05 -20.90
C TYR A 873 20.67 -10.09 -21.85
N VAL A 874 19.33 -10.21 -21.87
CA VAL A 874 18.39 -9.19 -22.34
C VAL A 874 17.35 -8.94 -21.24
N SER A 875 17.18 -7.69 -20.80
CA SER A 875 16.23 -7.27 -19.76
C SER A 875 15.16 -6.37 -20.38
N ILE A 876 13.88 -6.64 -20.11
CA ILE A 876 12.73 -6.00 -20.77
C ILE A 876 11.66 -5.66 -19.75
N GLU A 877 11.31 -4.39 -19.59
CA GLU A 877 10.13 -3.99 -18.81
C GLU A 877 8.86 -4.38 -19.57
N ALA A 878 7.85 -4.94 -18.89
CA ALA A 878 6.74 -5.61 -19.55
C ALA A 878 5.89 -4.67 -20.44
N ALA A 879 5.73 -3.41 -20.06
CA ALA A 879 4.98 -2.43 -20.86
C ALA A 879 5.66 -2.09 -22.20
N HIS A 880 6.95 -2.39 -22.36
CA HIS A 880 7.70 -2.09 -23.58
C HIS A 880 7.60 -3.19 -24.64
N TYR A 881 6.46 -3.87 -24.72
CA TYR A 881 6.16 -4.81 -25.81
C TYR A 881 6.26 -4.14 -27.19
N TRP A 882 6.60 -4.92 -28.20
CA TRP A 882 6.54 -4.51 -29.60
C TRP A 882 5.11 -4.52 -30.13
N ARG A 883 4.31 -5.52 -29.72
CA ARG A 883 2.89 -5.63 -30.10
C ARG A 883 2.06 -6.32 -29.03
N ALA A 884 0.92 -5.71 -28.68
CA ALA A 884 -0.15 -6.38 -27.94
C ALA A 884 -1.18 -6.94 -28.93
N VAL A 885 -1.34 -8.26 -28.95
CA VAL A 885 -2.35 -8.95 -29.75
C VAL A 885 -3.58 -9.18 -28.87
N ASN A 886 -4.63 -8.41 -29.16
CA ASN A 886 -5.92 -8.47 -28.45
C ASN A 886 -6.90 -9.41 -29.16
N THR A 887 -8.00 -9.76 -28.48
CA THR A 887 -9.16 -10.47 -29.06
C THR A 887 -10.44 -9.65 -28.83
N SER A 888 -11.60 -10.16 -29.26
CA SER A 888 -12.87 -9.44 -29.06
C SER A 888 -13.31 -9.32 -27.60
N GLY A 889 -12.78 -10.15 -26.70
CA GLY A 889 -13.14 -10.17 -25.28
C GLY A 889 -11.97 -9.93 -24.32
N VAL A 890 -10.76 -9.73 -24.83
CA VAL A 890 -9.55 -9.49 -24.02
C VAL A 890 -8.69 -8.44 -24.70
N SER A 891 -8.30 -7.42 -23.94
CA SER A 891 -7.23 -6.49 -24.27
C SER A 891 -6.12 -6.53 -23.22
N TRP A 892 -4.89 -6.23 -23.60
CA TRP A 892 -3.83 -5.97 -22.63
C TRP A 892 -3.91 -4.53 -22.12
N GLN A 893 -3.82 -4.35 -20.81
CA GLN A 893 -3.80 -3.06 -20.14
C GLN A 893 -2.49 -2.90 -19.40
N VAL A 894 -1.87 -1.73 -19.56
CA VAL A 894 -0.70 -1.32 -18.77
C VAL A 894 -1.22 -0.73 -17.45
N ILE A 895 -0.61 -1.15 -16.35
CA ILE A 895 -0.80 -0.58 -15.01
C ILE A 895 0.49 0.17 -14.65
N PRO A 896 0.45 1.52 -14.63
CA PRO A 896 1.61 2.32 -14.29
C PRO A 896 2.18 1.96 -12.92
N ASP A 897 3.51 1.81 -12.86
CA ASP A 897 4.29 1.75 -11.62
C ASP A 897 3.88 0.70 -10.57
N ILE A 898 3.16 -0.36 -10.99
CA ILE A 898 2.84 -1.53 -10.14
C ILE A 898 4.01 -2.51 -10.02
N GLY A 899 4.99 -2.42 -10.92
CA GLY A 899 6.21 -3.23 -10.92
C GLY A 899 7.30 -2.61 -10.06
N ARG A 900 8.25 -3.42 -9.61
CA ARG A 900 9.36 -2.93 -8.77
C ARG A 900 10.32 -1.98 -9.51
N THR A 901 10.29 -1.98 -10.84
CA THR A 901 11.17 -1.17 -11.71
C THR A 901 10.42 -0.33 -12.74
N GLY A 902 9.09 -0.38 -12.77
CA GLY A 902 8.25 0.30 -13.76
C GLY A 902 6.86 -0.32 -13.84
N ASP A 903 6.26 -0.28 -15.02
CA ASP A 903 4.88 -0.70 -15.25
C ASP A 903 4.68 -2.23 -15.23
N GLY A 904 3.45 -2.65 -14.93
CA GLY A 904 2.97 -4.01 -15.14
C GLY A 904 1.99 -4.08 -16.31
N VAL A 905 1.78 -5.26 -16.87
CA VAL A 905 0.79 -5.49 -17.93
C VAL A 905 -0.09 -6.66 -17.57
N THR A 906 -1.41 -6.46 -17.65
CA THR A 906 -2.43 -7.46 -17.31
C THR A 906 -3.44 -7.65 -18.45
N PRO A 907 -4.04 -8.83 -18.62
CA PRO A 907 -5.27 -8.98 -19.39
C PRO A 907 -6.42 -8.17 -18.78
N PHE A 908 -7.32 -7.66 -19.63
CA PHE A 908 -8.50 -6.90 -19.23
C PHE A 908 -9.71 -7.22 -20.14
N PRO A 909 -10.96 -7.26 -19.62
CA PRO A 909 -11.37 -7.08 -18.22
C PRO A 909 -10.88 -8.20 -17.31
N VAL A 910 -10.73 -7.92 -16.01
CA VAL A 910 -10.29 -8.89 -14.99
C VAL A 910 -11.24 -10.11 -14.88
N THR A 911 -12.48 -9.96 -15.34
CA THR A 911 -13.51 -11.03 -15.41
C THR A 911 -13.46 -11.84 -16.72
N ALA A 912 -12.47 -11.62 -17.58
CA ALA A 912 -12.34 -12.37 -18.82
C ALA A 912 -12.15 -13.88 -18.56
N ALA A 913 -12.66 -14.71 -19.47
CA ALA A 913 -12.49 -16.16 -19.36
C ALA A 913 -11.02 -16.57 -19.59
N ARG A 914 -10.62 -17.65 -18.92
CA ARG A 914 -9.32 -18.30 -19.14
C ARG A 914 -9.11 -18.67 -20.61
N SER A 915 -7.90 -18.50 -21.12
CA SER A 915 -7.56 -18.74 -22.54
C SER A 915 -6.61 -19.92 -22.71
N THR A 916 -6.77 -20.67 -23.81
CA THR A 916 -5.77 -21.67 -24.23
C THR A 916 -4.71 -20.98 -25.10
N PRO A 917 -3.42 -21.04 -24.74
CA PRO A 917 -2.38 -20.30 -25.45
C PRO A 917 -2.12 -20.88 -26.85
N GLY A 918 -1.73 -20.02 -27.79
CA GLY A 918 -1.43 -20.38 -29.18
C GLY A 918 -2.37 -19.77 -30.23
N GLY A 919 -2.05 -20.00 -31.51
CA GLY A 919 -2.86 -19.52 -32.64
C GLY A 919 -3.09 -18.00 -32.64
N ARG A 920 -4.36 -17.58 -32.63
CA ARG A 920 -4.78 -16.17 -32.55
C ARG A 920 -5.09 -15.69 -31.12
N GLY A 921 -4.70 -16.47 -30.10
CA GLY A 921 -4.91 -16.13 -28.70
C GLY A 921 -4.23 -14.81 -28.29
N PRO A 922 -4.74 -14.16 -27.24
CA PRO A 922 -4.21 -12.90 -26.75
C PRO A 922 -2.79 -13.06 -26.20
N ARG A 923 -1.88 -12.17 -26.61
CA ARG A 923 -0.47 -12.21 -26.21
C ARG A 923 0.22 -10.85 -26.34
N LEU A 924 1.30 -10.68 -25.58
CA LEU A 924 2.31 -9.65 -25.80
C LEU A 924 3.46 -10.25 -26.62
N GLU A 925 3.99 -9.47 -27.55
CA GLU A 925 5.14 -9.84 -28.37
C GLU A 925 6.28 -8.84 -28.14
N TYR A 926 7.47 -9.35 -27.86
CA TYR A 926 8.69 -8.59 -27.62
C TYR A 926 9.73 -8.98 -28.65
N GLU A 927 10.24 -8.01 -29.38
CA GLU A 927 11.30 -8.23 -30.34
C GLU A 927 12.66 -8.16 -29.64
N VAL A 928 13.53 -9.15 -29.89
CA VAL A 928 14.88 -9.21 -29.31
C VAL A 928 15.90 -9.56 -30.39
N THR A 929 17.14 -9.10 -30.22
CA THR A 929 18.30 -9.56 -30.99
C THR A 929 19.29 -10.26 -30.07
N LEU A 930 19.47 -11.56 -30.29
CA LEU A 930 20.40 -12.40 -29.55
C LEU A 930 21.65 -12.68 -30.41
N PHE A 931 22.83 -12.48 -29.83
CA PHE A 931 24.12 -12.89 -30.38
C PHE A 931 24.50 -14.31 -29.95
N THR A 932 23.94 -14.80 -28.84
CA THR A 932 24.15 -16.14 -28.32
C THR A 932 23.06 -17.09 -28.81
N ALA A 933 23.46 -18.26 -29.32
CA ALA A 933 22.57 -19.37 -29.66
C ALA A 933 22.81 -20.53 -28.70
N GLY A 934 21.83 -21.44 -28.58
CA GLY A 934 21.83 -22.52 -27.62
C GLY A 934 20.71 -22.40 -26.60
N GLU A 935 20.89 -22.99 -25.43
CA GLU A 935 19.93 -22.88 -24.33
C GLU A 935 20.03 -21.50 -23.66
N VAL A 936 18.87 -20.90 -23.42
CA VAL A 936 18.71 -19.65 -22.66
C VAL A 936 17.65 -19.86 -21.59
N THR A 937 17.77 -19.14 -20.48
CA THR A 937 16.77 -19.18 -19.40
C THR A 937 15.97 -17.88 -19.40
N LEU A 938 14.65 -17.98 -19.54
CA LEU A 938 13.75 -16.85 -19.39
C LEU A 938 13.26 -16.78 -17.93
N HIS A 939 13.61 -15.69 -17.26
CA HIS A 939 13.08 -15.29 -15.97
C HIS A 939 11.85 -14.41 -16.22
N THR A 940 10.70 -14.85 -15.73
CA THR A 940 9.45 -14.08 -15.80
C THR A 940 9.15 -13.51 -14.43
N HIS A 941 9.12 -12.18 -14.31
CA HIS A 941 8.80 -11.48 -13.08
C HIS A 941 7.33 -11.07 -13.11
N LEU A 942 6.55 -11.60 -12.18
CA LEU A 942 5.12 -11.36 -12.03
C LEU A 942 4.86 -10.62 -10.72
N SER A 943 3.82 -9.78 -10.65
CA SER A 943 3.31 -9.34 -9.35
C SER A 943 2.89 -10.56 -8.53
N PRO A 944 3.08 -10.56 -7.19
CA PRO A 944 2.89 -11.73 -6.34
C PRO A 944 1.40 -11.99 -6.06
N ARG A 945 0.59 -12.11 -7.11
CA ARG A 945 -0.85 -12.35 -7.01
C ARG A 945 -1.13 -13.80 -6.66
N ASN A 946 -2.10 -14.00 -5.77
CA ASN A 946 -2.59 -15.31 -5.38
C ASN A 946 -3.52 -15.89 -6.45
N ASN A 947 -3.82 -17.19 -6.35
CA ASN A 947 -4.83 -17.83 -7.18
C ASN A 947 -6.25 -17.48 -6.65
N ALA A 948 -6.66 -16.23 -6.91
CA ALA A 948 -7.94 -15.69 -6.48
C ALA A 948 -9.15 -16.39 -7.12
N LEU A 949 -8.96 -16.96 -8.30
CA LEU A 949 -10.01 -17.64 -9.06
C LEU A 949 -10.17 -19.10 -8.61
N PRO A 950 -11.35 -19.71 -8.85
CA PRO A 950 -11.59 -21.14 -8.57
C PRO A 950 -10.92 -22.03 -9.63
N THR A 951 -9.60 -21.95 -9.76
CA THR A 951 -8.77 -22.75 -10.68
C THR A 951 -7.70 -23.54 -9.94
N GLU A 952 -6.98 -24.43 -10.63
CA GLU A 952 -5.88 -25.22 -10.04
C GLU A 952 -4.61 -24.41 -9.72
N GLY A 953 -4.53 -23.13 -10.11
CA GLY A 953 -3.38 -22.27 -9.88
C GLY A 953 -3.33 -21.09 -10.85
N LEU A 954 -2.51 -20.08 -10.53
CA LEU A 954 -2.33 -18.93 -11.41
C LEU A 954 -1.39 -19.28 -12.57
N SER A 955 -1.83 -19.14 -13.82
CA SER A 955 -1.06 -19.61 -14.99
C SER A 955 -0.85 -18.55 -16.07
N TYR A 956 0.27 -18.67 -16.79
CA TYR A 956 0.58 -17.96 -18.03
C TYR A 956 1.29 -18.91 -19.02
N ALA A 957 1.60 -18.45 -20.24
CA ALA A 957 2.48 -19.22 -21.13
C ALA A 957 3.48 -18.35 -21.89
N VAL A 958 4.61 -18.92 -22.30
CA VAL A 958 5.68 -18.24 -23.04
C VAL A 958 6.18 -19.06 -24.23
N SER A 959 6.61 -18.39 -25.31
CA SER A 959 7.36 -19.04 -26.40
C SER A 959 8.26 -18.07 -27.15
N PHE A 960 9.27 -18.61 -27.84
CA PHE A 960 10.03 -17.89 -28.84
C PHE A 960 9.55 -18.25 -30.24
N ASP A 961 9.42 -17.25 -31.10
CA ASP A 961 9.04 -17.38 -32.51
C ASP A 961 7.80 -18.27 -32.68
N ASP A 962 7.88 -19.29 -33.52
CA ASP A 962 6.79 -20.22 -33.80
C ASP A 962 6.84 -21.50 -32.95
N ALA A 963 7.67 -21.52 -31.89
CA ALA A 963 7.69 -22.64 -30.95
C ALA A 963 6.35 -22.77 -30.20
N THR A 964 6.02 -24.01 -29.82
CA THR A 964 4.84 -24.30 -29.00
C THR A 964 4.90 -23.54 -27.67
N PRO A 965 3.84 -22.82 -27.27
CA PRO A 965 3.78 -22.16 -25.96
C PRO A 965 4.00 -23.16 -24.82
N LEU A 966 4.90 -22.80 -23.91
CA LEU A 966 5.12 -23.49 -22.65
C LEU A 966 4.26 -22.82 -21.58
N THR A 967 3.26 -23.55 -21.07
CA THR A 967 2.42 -23.09 -19.96
C THR A 967 3.12 -23.30 -18.63
N VAL A 968 3.05 -22.30 -17.76
CA VAL A 968 3.58 -22.31 -16.40
C VAL A 968 2.43 -22.07 -15.43
N ASN A 969 2.18 -23.03 -14.53
CA ASN A 969 1.35 -22.81 -13.34
C ASN A 969 2.27 -22.27 -12.24
N VAL A 970 2.15 -20.98 -11.95
CA VAL A 970 2.98 -20.22 -11.01
C VAL A 970 2.89 -20.81 -9.60
N THR A 971 1.68 -21.17 -9.16
CA THR A 971 1.44 -21.76 -7.84
C THR A 971 2.18 -23.11 -7.72
N GLU A 972 2.07 -23.96 -8.73
CA GLU A 972 2.70 -25.29 -8.75
C GLU A 972 4.23 -25.20 -8.78
N VAL A 973 4.81 -24.42 -9.70
CA VAL A 973 6.28 -24.37 -9.86
C VAL A 973 7.00 -23.65 -8.71
N THR A 974 6.29 -22.80 -7.97
CA THR A 974 6.86 -22.11 -6.82
C THR A 974 6.54 -22.79 -5.50
N GLY A 975 5.53 -23.67 -5.44
CA GLY A 975 5.03 -24.23 -4.19
C GLY A 975 4.39 -23.20 -3.26
N SER A 976 4.10 -21.99 -3.75
CA SER A 976 3.50 -20.91 -2.96
C SER A 976 2.08 -21.27 -2.58
N ASP A 977 1.75 -21.13 -1.29
CA ASP A 977 0.42 -21.38 -0.76
C ASP A 977 -0.02 -20.22 0.14
N ASP A 978 -0.95 -19.41 -0.38
CA ASP A 978 -1.53 -18.25 0.32
C ASP A 978 -2.40 -18.64 1.52
N THR A 979 -2.86 -19.89 1.57
CA THR A 979 -3.73 -20.36 2.64
C THR A 979 -2.96 -20.82 3.86
N SER A 980 -1.84 -21.51 3.66
CA SER A 980 -0.90 -21.80 4.75
C SER A 980 0.10 -20.68 5.01
N MET A 981 0.19 -19.68 4.11
CA MET A 981 1.16 -18.58 4.18
C MET A 981 2.59 -19.14 4.33
N ASN A 982 2.92 -20.14 3.52
CA ASN A 982 4.18 -20.88 3.64
C ASN A 982 5.40 -20.03 3.22
N LYS A 983 6.62 -20.53 3.48
CA LYS A 983 7.87 -19.81 3.16
C LYS A 983 8.01 -19.39 1.69
N GLN A 984 7.47 -20.18 0.78
CA GLN A 984 7.48 -19.85 -0.65
C GLN A 984 6.58 -18.65 -0.95
N TRP A 985 5.40 -18.58 -0.32
CA TRP A 985 4.55 -17.39 -0.32
C TRP A 985 5.26 -16.20 0.34
N GLU A 986 5.84 -16.38 1.53
CA GLU A 986 6.54 -15.32 2.27
C GLU A 986 7.66 -14.69 1.44
N ARG A 987 8.42 -15.49 0.68
CA ARG A 987 9.43 -14.96 -0.25
C ARG A 987 8.78 -14.05 -1.29
N ASN A 988 7.74 -14.53 -1.98
CA ASN A 988 7.14 -13.81 -3.09
C ASN A 988 6.53 -12.47 -2.65
N THR A 989 5.83 -12.46 -1.50
CA THR A 989 5.21 -11.24 -0.95
C THR A 989 6.25 -10.28 -0.39
N SER A 990 7.23 -10.78 0.37
CA SER A 990 8.33 -9.96 0.90
C SER A 990 9.13 -9.30 -0.22
N ASP A 991 9.42 -10.04 -1.30
CA ASP A 991 10.19 -9.53 -2.43
C ASP A 991 9.36 -8.69 -3.41
N ASN A 992 8.05 -8.57 -3.16
CA ASN A 992 7.00 -8.01 -4.03
C ASN A 992 7.08 -8.48 -5.49
N VAL A 993 7.40 -9.76 -5.70
CA VAL A 993 7.51 -10.39 -7.01
C VAL A 993 7.44 -11.91 -6.89
N THR A 994 6.82 -12.55 -7.87
CA THR A 994 7.01 -13.98 -8.12
C THR A 994 7.87 -14.16 -9.37
N VAL A 995 9.02 -14.83 -9.23
CA VAL A 995 9.92 -15.13 -10.36
C VAL A 995 9.82 -16.60 -10.74
N THR A 996 9.53 -16.88 -12.01
CA THR A 996 9.49 -18.22 -12.59
C THR A 996 10.52 -18.36 -13.71
N PHE A 997 11.00 -19.60 -13.92
CA PHE A 997 12.09 -19.89 -14.86
C PHE A 997 11.63 -20.87 -15.93
N THR A 998 11.96 -20.59 -17.20
CA THR A 998 11.72 -21.51 -18.32
C THR A 998 12.93 -21.58 -19.23
N THR A 999 13.29 -22.77 -19.69
CA THR A 999 14.42 -22.96 -20.62
C THR A 999 13.93 -23.04 -22.05
N HIS A 1000 14.60 -22.31 -22.95
CA HIS A 1000 14.29 -22.27 -24.38
C HIS A 1000 15.55 -22.50 -25.19
N THR A 1001 15.43 -23.07 -26.39
CA THR A 1001 16.55 -23.29 -27.31
C THR A 1001 16.47 -22.31 -28.47
N ILE A 1002 17.47 -21.44 -28.59
CA ILE A 1002 17.65 -20.50 -29.68
C ILE A 1002 18.52 -21.15 -30.75
N ALA A 1003 17.95 -21.39 -31.94
CA ALA A 1003 18.60 -22.19 -32.98
C ALA A 1003 19.78 -21.49 -33.66
N GLU A 1004 19.68 -20.18 -33.86
CA GLU A 1004 20.72 -19.35 -34.49
C GLU A 1004 20.72 -17.94 -33.89
N PRO A 1005 21.86 -17.24 -33.84
CA PRO A 1005 21.89 -15.84 -33.44
C PRO A 1005 21.09 -14.98 -34.42
N GLY A 1006 20.36 -13.99 -33.92
CA GLY A 1006 19.59 -13.09 -34.75
C GLY A 1006 18.39 -12.48 -34.04
N ARG A 1007 17.43 -12.05 -34.86
CA ARG A 1007 16.16 -11.48 -34.41
C ARG A 1007 15.20 -12.59 -34.02
N HIS A 1008 14.63 -12.49 -32.83
CA HIS A 1008 13.58 -13.39 -32.31
C HIS A 1008 12.40 -12.59 -31.76
N VAL A 1009 11.25 -13.25 -31.66
CA VAL A 1009 10.07 -12.71 -30.98
C VAL A 1009 9.74 -13.56 -29.76
N LEU A 1010 9.96 -13.01 -28.57
CA LEU A 1010 9.43 -13.57 -27.33
C LEU A 1010 7.94 -13.25 -27.23
N LYS A 1011 7.12 -14.26 -26.93
CA LYS A 1011 5.67 -14.15 -26.78
C LYS A 1011 5.28 -14.49 -25.36
N PHE A 1012 4.54 -13.59 -24.70
CA PHE A 1012 3.88 -13.82 -23.41
C PHE A 1012 2.38 -13.97 -23.65
N TRP A 1013 1.82 -15.14 -23.39
CA TRP A 1013 0.43 -15.48 -23.68
C TRP A 1013 -0.41 -15.42 -22.42
N MET A 1014 -1.62 -14.86 -22.55
CA MET A 1014 -2.61 -14.95 -21.49
C MET A 1014 -3.05 -16.41 -21.33
N VAL A 1015 -3.10 -16.86 -20.09
CA VAL A 1015 -3.89 -18.02 -19.68
C VAL A 1015 -4.95 -17.53 -18.69
N ASP A 1016 -4.56 -17.10 -17.50
CA ASP A 1016 -5.46 -16.50 -16.51
C ASP A 1016 -5.54 -14.97 -16.61
N PRO A 1017 -6.72 -14.37 -16.34
CA PRO A 1017 -6.95 -12.93 -16.53
C PRO A 1017 -6.36 -12.03 -15.43
N THR A 1018 -5.92 -12.61 -14.32
CA THR A 1018 -5.40 -11.88 -13.14
C THR A 1018 -3.87 -11.88 -13.06
N VAL A 1019 -3.18 -12.36 -14.10
CA VAL A 1019 -1.71 -12.33 -14.16
C VAL A 1019 -1.23 -10.94 -14.54
N VAL A 1020 -0.37 -10.36 -13.69
CA VAL A 1020 0.33 -9.11 -13.97
C VAL A 1020 1.81 -9.41 -14.19
N VAL A 1021 2.29 -9.22 -15.43
CA VAL A 1021 3.72 -9.34 -15.76
C VAL A 1021 4.41 -7.98 -15.59
N GLN A 1022 5.53 -7.95 -14.88
CA GLN A 1022 6.30 -6.73 -14.59
C GLN A 1022 7.55 -6.65 -15.47
N LYS A 1023 8.29 -7.76 -15.62
CA LYS A 1023 9.59 -7.78 -16.30
C LYS A 1023 9.93 -9.16 -16.87
N LEU A 1024 10.67 -9.18 -17.98
CA LEU A 1024 11.18 -10.38 -18.63
C LEU A 1024 12.70 -10.27 -18.78
N ILE A 1025 13.44 -11.28 -18.31
CA ILE A 1025 14.90 -11.34 -18.45
C ILE A 1025 15.28 -12.63 -19.15
N ILE A 1026 15.97 -12.52 -20.27
CA ILE A 1026 16.58 -13.65 -20.99
C ILE A 1026 18.03 -13.73 -20.54
N ASP A 1027 18.39 -14.73 -19.75
CA ASP A 1027 19.77 -15.04 -19.39
C ASP A 1027 20.41 -15.89 -20.49
N THR A 1028 21.50 -15.37 -21.07
CA THR A 1028 22.31 -16.05 -22.08
C THR A 1028 23.65 -16.54 -21.52
N GLY A 1029 23.83 -16.48 -20.19
CA GLY A 1029 24.98 -17.04 -19.46
C GLY A 1029 25.84 -16.02 -18.70
N GLY A 1030 25.42 -14.75 -18.64
CA GLY A 1030 26.18 -13.67 -17.97
C GLY A 1030 25.38 -12.87 -16.95
N LEU A 1031 24.14 -13.25 -16.65
CA LEU A 1031 23.31 -12.55 -15.68
C LEU A 1031 23.91 -12.62 -14.27
N GLN A 1032 24.21 -11.46 -13.68
CA GLN A 1032 24.59 -11.33 -12.28
C GLN A 1032 23.35 -11.19 -11.38
N TYR A 1033 23.50 -11.60 -10.12
CA TYR A 1033 22.45 -11.41 -9.12
C TYR A 1033 22.29 -9.94 -8.72
N SER A 1034 21.03 -9.52 -8.69
CA SER A 1034 20.55 -8.28 -8.08
C SER A 1034 19.06 -8.43 -7.77
N TYR A 1035 18.57 -7.71 -6.77
CA TYR A 1035 17.20 -7.80 -6.29
C TYR A 1035 16.15 -7.39 -7.34
N LEU A 1036 16.37 -6.29 -8.04
CA LEU A 1036 15.50 -5.70 -9.07
C LEU A 1036 15.80 -6.23 -10.48
N GLY A 1037 16.85 -7.04 -10.62
CA GLY A 1037 17.40 -7.43 -11.91
C GLY A 1037 18.21 -6.30 -12.60
N PRO A 1038 18.88 -6.59 -13.72
CA PRO A 1038 19.61 -5.58 -14.48
C PRO A 1038 18.70 -4.48 -15.03
N PRO A 1039 19.25 -3.27 -15.28
CA PRO A 1039 18.57 -2.24 -16.05
C PRO A 1039 18.08 -2.76 -17.40
N GLU A 1040 17.00 -2.17 -17.91
CA GLU A 1040 16.44 -2.55 -19.21
C GLU A 1040 17.49 -2.47 -20.33
N SER A 1041 17.54 -3.49 -21.19
CA SER A 1041 18.49 -3.56 -22.29
C SER A 1041 18.24 -2.49 -23.34
N LEU A 1042 19.28 -2.12 -24.08
CA LEU A 1042 19.15 -1.15 -25.16
C LEU A 1042 18.20 -1.66 -26.26
N ARG A 1043 17.13 -0.92 -26.55
CA ARG A 1043 16.26 -1.17 -27.70
C ARG A 1043 16.82 -0.53 -28.98
N ALA A 1044 17.09 -1.33 -30.02
CA ALA A 1044 17.26 -0.83 -31.38
C ALA A 1044 15.92 -0.24 -31.82
N ARG A 1045 15.88 1.08 -32.08
CA ARG A 1045 14.67 1.91 -32.30
C ARG A 1045 13.55 1.21 -33.09
N ASP A 1046 12.30 1.56 -32.76
CA ASP A 1046 11.06 1.16 -33.47
C ASP A 1046 11.05 1.46 -34.97
#